data_AF-A0A941LRP6-F1
#
_entry.id   AF-A0A941LRP6-F1
#
_cell.length_a   1.000
_cell.length_b   1.000
_cell.length_c   1.000
_cell.angle_alpha   90.00
_cell.angle_beta   90.00
_cell.angle_gamma   90.00
#
_symmetry.space_group_name_H-M   'P 1'
#
loop_
_entity.id
_entity.type
_entity.pdbx_description
1 polymer ?
#
loop_
_entity_poly.entity_id
_entity_poly.type
_entity_poly.pdbx_seq_one_letter_code
_entity_poly.pdbx_strand_id
1 'polypeptide(L)'
;MKYTMQHSKTVGIGLVVLGTLAGCVSPELKQANRLAGEGKWDQAVVAYQDAQRKAPFDEKIQRQLDQAKTAAAADHYALGKLAFENHRLPEALQEFKIALGFDPSKAEYHAMIADTLRLKESQEQLQAAKKLQNLGRVEEALTALERAVELDPTQTAALDGITELTKQQRAAKTFGHSDEPLTLRFQEAKLKEVFEILARTAGVNVLFDKEVRDDPITIFIKDLPFDEALHLILNTNGLVAQRVAPDTILVMPNSTQKQAQYQDLMMRTYYLANAKAKDAVNLVRTMLDSKKIHVDDKVNAIVIRDEPAKLHLAEKLLFAIDQREPEVELDVEVLEVNRTKSMKYGINFAKQLGFGITNGTGGISTAPTTFNLNQLMALNPQSYLFTLPASMLTDFFKQQSDARTLASPKLRVLNNKAAAISVGDKQPILLSTTNVLPGQAATGAVPTTSTVTSIEYKDVGVKLTVEPSINALDEIAMKLKIEVTRLGDQVILQASPEIKQFKFGTRAAETFLMMRNDETVVLGGLIQGEDRKNRSTVPILGDIPYLGELLTATTVDRVETEVVLTITPRIVRSLTTPPIANQAFWSGTDQNYATTQLYAPRARAVSQIQHIHSSAAAPGGVEVQQPSSLRAPASTEVGPPVTSIDQESTTLKTMVDPPASGETVSPATATRIGMPPAPMASILGLGVAGSTTSSNETKGSVSSSERVERAPGLITFNTSDISAMVGQEFRVDLSTMALESLSESLVTVAYDPKLVEYRRVEPGAAAISARAMDGQVILTVRRPSTSETGSRVLALVFFRGKSRGDATLTLATSSHDAAEPVSTQRAVIHVQ
;
A
#
# COMPACT_ATOMS: atom_id res chain seq x y z
N MET A 1 42.80 11.91 81.82
CA MET A 1 44.19 12.39 81.86
C MET A 1 44.45 13.21 80.60
N LYS A 2 45.21 14.33 80.67
CA LYS A 2 45.92 15.08 79.59
C LYS A 2 45.35 15.01 78.15
N TYR A 3 45.22 16.05 77.32
CA TYR A 3 45.38 17.52 77.33
C TYR A 3 45.14 17.95 75.84
N THR A 4 45.12 19.26 75.53
CA THR A 4 45.19 19.94 74.19
C THR A 4 45.96 19.23 73.05
N MET A 5 45.76 19.46 71.74
CA MET A 5 45.07 20.48 70.89
C MET A 5 44.80 19.83 69.49
N GLN A 6 44.28 20.41 68.37
CA GLN A 6 44.30 21.78 67.79
C GLN A 6 43.17 21.95 66.72
N HIS A 7 43.11 23.10 66.02
CA HIS A 7 42.02 23.49 65.09
C HIS A 7 41.88 22.67 63.78
N SER A 8 40.63 22.58 63.26
CA SER A 8 40.32 22.98 61.87
C SER A 8 38.82 23.26 61.61
N LYS A 9 38.54 24.39 60.96
CA LYS A 9 37.37 24.76 60.13
C LYS A 9 36.03 24.01 60.28
N THR A 10 35.00 24.69 60.80
CA THR A 10 33.72 24.93 60.09
C THR A 10 32.85 25.93 60.87
N VAL A 11 32.45 27.03 60.22
CA VAL A 11 31.52 28.04 60.77
C VAL A 11 30.65 28.56 59.62
N GLY A 12 29.33 28.66 59.86
CA GLY A 12 28.40 29.40 59.02
C GLY A 12 27.76 28.62 57.87
N ILE A 13 26.51 28.21 58.09
CA ILE A 13 25.32 28.46 57.26
C ILE A 13 24.11 28.06 58.12
N GLY A 14 23.24 29.02 58.44
CA GLY A 14 22.13 28.78 59.38
C GLY A 14 21.17 29.96 59.54
N LEU A 15 21.07 30.86 58.56
CA LEU A 15 20.25 32.07 58.65
C LEU A 15 19.89 32.66 57.26
N VAL A 16 19.21 31.88 56.41
CA VAL A 16 18.83 32.31 55.03
C VAL A 16 17.35 32.01 54.67
N VAL A 17 16.65 31.15 55.43
CA VAL A 17 15.39 30.50 54.98
C VAL A 17 14.12 31.38 55.14
N LEU A 18 14.23 32.64 55.56
CA LEU A 18 13.07 33.53 55.82
C LEU A 18 13.08 34.87 55.02
N GLY A 19 13.78 34.93 53.88
CA GLY A 19 14.05 36.19 53.16
C GLY A 19 13.34 36.42 51.82
N THR A 20 12.57 35.47 51.27
CA THR A 20 12.14 35.50 49.85
C THR A 20 10.63 35.27 49.64
N LEU A 21 9.80 36.20 50.14
CA LEU A 21 8.36 36.29 49.81
C LEU A 21 7.95 37.69 49.29
N ALA A 22 8.86 38.37 48.59
CA ALA A 22 8.53 39.48 47.71
C ALA A 22 8.33 38.94 46.29
N GLY A 23 7.14 39.15 45.70
CA GLY A 23 6.77 38.54 44.43
C GLY A 23 7.53 39.12 43.23
N CYS A 24 8.49 38.36 42.70
CA CYS A 24 9.21 38.66 41.46
C CYS A 24 8.31 38.52 40.22
N VAL A 25 7.40 39.48 40.01
CA VAL A 25 6.69 39.64 38.73
C VAL A 25 7.70 39.99 37.65
N SER A 26 7.96 39.05 36.74
CA SER A 26 8.97 39.18 35.69
C SER A 26 8.71 40.40 34.78
N PRO A 27 9.77 41.03 34.23
CA PRO A 27 9.61 42.21 33.38
C PRO A 27 8.84 41.89 32.08
N GLU A 28 8.99 40.67 31.53
CA GLU A 28 8.25 40.21 30.35
C GLU A 28 6.75 40.16 30.62
N LEU A 29 6.33 39.66 31.79
CA LEU A 29 4.91 39.55 32.13
C LEU A 29 4.25 40.94 32.24
N LYS A 30 4.98 41.96 32.69
CA LYS A 30 4.51 43.36 32.71
C LYS A 30 4.39 43.95 31.29
N GLN A 31 5.25 43.54 30.36
CA GLN A 31 5.15 43.94 28.95
C GLN A 31 3.96 43.25 28.25
N ALA A 32 3.77 41.95 28.47
CA ALA A 32 2.63 41.21 27.92
C ALA A 32 1.27 41.73 28.42
N ASN A 33 1.16 42.01 29.73
CA ASN A 33 -0.02 42.63 30.32
C ASN A 33 -0.29 44.05 29.78
N ARG A 34 0.76 44.81 29.42
CA ARG A 34 0.59 46.13 28.78
C ARG A 34 0.07 45.99 27.35
N LEU A 35 0.64 45.10 26.54
CA LEU A 35 0.20 44.88 25.16
C LEU A 35 -1.26 44.39 25.09
N ALA A 36 -1.67 43.54 26.03
CA ALA A 36 -3.07 43.16 26.21
C ALA A 36 -3.97 44.35 26.60
N GLY A 37 -3.51 45.21 27.53
CA GLY A 37 -4.21 46.46 27.88
C GLY A 37 -4.26 47.51 26.77
N GLU A 38 -3.36 47.44 25.79
CA GLU A 38 -3.36 48.24 24.56
C GLU A 38 -4.20 47.61 23.43
N GLY A 39 -4.84 46.46 23.65
CA GLY A 39 -5.64 45.74 22.65
C GLY A 39 -4.83 45.09 21.52
N LYS A 40 -3.50 44.98 21.65
CA LYS A 40 -2.60 44.43 20.62
C LYS A 40 -2.41 42.94 20.83
N TRP A 41 -3.49 42.17 20.64
CA TRP A 41 -3.56 40.78 21.09
C TRP A 41 -2.49 39.87 20.48
N ASP A 42 -2.14 39.99 19.20
CA ASP A 42 -1.09 39.18 18.57
C ASP A 42 0.28 39.39 19.25
N GLN A 43 0.61 40.66 19.50
CA GLN A 43 1.86 41.07 20.16
C GLN A 43 1.84 40.63 21.64
N ALA A 44 0.68 40.67 22.29
CA ALA A 44 0.49 40.15 23.64
C ALA A 44 0.67 38.62 23.69
N VAL A 45 0.12 37.86 22.73
CA VAL A 45 0.27 36.40 22.63
C VAL A 45 1.75 36.03 22.49
N VAL A 46 2.51 36.69 21.61
CA VAL A 46 3.96 36.46 21.49
C VAL A 46 4.69 36.77 22.81
N ALA A 47 4.39 37.90 23.45
CA ALA A 47 5.00 38.26 24.73
C ALA A 47 4.65 37.29 25.88
N TYR A 48 3.42 36.75 25.90
CA TYR A 48 3.02 35.71 26.85
C TYR A 48 3.68 34.35 26.54
N GLN A 49 3.89 33.98 25.27
CA GLN A 49 4.64 32.78 24.90
C GLN A 49 6.11 32.87 25.35
N ASP A 50 6.77 34.02 25.18
CA ASP A 50 8.14 34.22 25.65
C ASP A 50 8.24 34.29 27.18
N ALA A 51 7.21 34.77 27.88
CA ALA A 51 7.09 34.63 29.33
C ALA A 51 6.93 33.15 29.75
N GLN A 52 6.08 32.39 29.07
CA GLN A 52 5.87 30.95 29.35
C GLN A 52 7.15 30.13 29.09
N ARG A 53 7.93 30.44 28.05
CA ARG A 53 9.23 29.80 27.77
C ARG A 53 10.24 29.97 28.93
N LYS A 54 10.14 31.06 29.70
CA LYS A 54 11.00 31.35 30.86
C LYS A 54 10.45 30.76 32.17
N ALA A 55 9.14 30.55 32.27
CA ALA A 55 8.46 29.98 33.43
C ALA A 55 7.37 28.97 32.99
N PRO A 56 7.75 27.76 32.53
CA PRO A 56 6.82 26.83 31.86
C PRO A 56 5.76 26.20 32.78
N PHE A 57 5.91 26.35 34.09
CA PHE A 57 5.00 25.81 35.11
C PHE A 57 4.17 26.89 35.83
N ASP A 58 4.18 28.15 35.36
CA ASP A 58 3.36 29.22 35.93
C ASP A 58 1.93 29.20 35.34
N GLU A 59 1.02 28.61 36.10
CA GLU A 59 -0.42 28.50 35.80
C GLU A 59 -1.08 29.87 35.52
N LYS A 60 -0.57 30.96 36.10
CA LYS A 60 -1.10 32.31 35.85
C LYS A 60 -0.68 32.80 34.47
N ILE A 61 0.55 32.57 34.05
CA ILE A 61 1.02 32.92 32.69
C ILE A 61 0.24 32.11 31.66
N GLN A 62 0.02 30.81 31.92
CA GLN A 62 -0.79 29.96 31.05
C GLN A 62 -2.22 30.50 30.89
N ARG A 63 -2.92 30.82 31.99
CA ARG A 63 -4.28 31.40 31.92
C ARG A 63 -4.32 32.75 31.20
N GLN A 64 -3.32 33.62 31.37
CA GLN A 64 -3.27 34.90 30.64
C GLN A 64 -2.94 34.73 29.15
N LEU A 65 -2.10 33.75 28.79
CA LEU A 65 -1.81 33.40 27.40
C LEU A 65 -3.08 32.90 26.68
N ASP A 66 -3.85 32.03 27.31
CA ASP A 66 -5.05 31.46 26.68
C ASP A 66 -6.19 32.50 26.57
N GLN A 67 -6.28 33.46 27.51
CA GLN A 67 -7.11 34.66 27.36
C GLN A 67 -6.65 35.56 26.18
N ALA A 68 -5.33 35.76 26.01
CA ALA A 68 -4.81 36.56 24.91
C ALA A 68 -5.04 35.89 23.53
N LYS A 69 -4.90 34.56 23.44
CA LYS A 69 -5.21 33.78 22.21
C LYS A 69 -6.69 33.90 21.83
N THR A 70 -7.59 33.69 22.79
CA THR A 70 -9.03 33.70 22.53
C THR A 70 -9.56 35.09 22.15
N ALA A 71 -8.88 36.16 22.61
CA ALA A 71 -9.10 37.53 22.14
C ALA A 71 -8.54 37.78 20.72
N ALA A 72 -7.27 37.43 20.44
CA ALA A 72 -6.69 37.53 19.09
C ALA A 72 -7.52 36.78 18.04
N ALA A 73 -8.02 35.59 18.40
CA ALA A 73 -8.89 34.80 17.55
C ALA A 73 -10.24 35.49 17.23
N ALA A 74 -10.78 36.28 18.17
CA ALA A 74 -12.02 37.02 17.97
C ALA A 74 -11.82 38.22 17.02
N ASP A 75 -10.70 38.94 17.15
CA ASP A 75 -10.37 40.08 16.29
C ASP A 75 -10.14 39.61 14.83
N HIS A 76 -9.33 38.57 14.63
CA HIS A 76 -9.15 37.97 13.30
C HIS A 76 -10.45 37.38 12.72
N TYR A 77 -11.32 36.81 13.55
CA TYR A 77 -12.65 36.35 13.10
C TYR A 77 -13.54 37.53 12.64
N ALA A 78 -13.50 38.67 13.33
CA ALA A 78 -14.22 39.88 12.93
C ALA A 78 -13.69 40.45 11.61
N LEU A 79 -12.36 40.51 11.43
CA LEU A 79 -11.73 40.90 10.17
C LEU A 79 -12.10 39.95 9.02
N GLY A 80 -12.04 38.64 9.25
CA GLY A 80 -12.45 37.62 8.29
C GLY A 80 -13.91 37.74 7.88
N LYS A 81 -14.81 38.02 8.82
CA LYS A 81 -16.23 38.27 8.55
C LYS A 81 -16.46 39.53 7.70
N LEU A 82 -15.77 40.62 8.00
CA LEU A 82 -15.83 41.85 7.19
C LEU A 82 -15.31 41.60 5.76
N ALA A 83 -14.23 40.84 5.59
CA ALA A 83 -13.73 40.45 4.28
C ALA A 83 -14.72 39.53 3.52
N PHE A 84 -15.39 38.60 4.23
CA PHE A 84 -16.40 37.70 3.67
C PHE A 84 -17.64 38.47 3.16
N GLU A 85 -18.18 39.39 3.96
CA GLU A 85 -19.30 40.27 3.56
C GLU A 85 -18.94 41.15 2.36
N ASN A 86 -17.69 41.63 2.28
CA ASN A 86 -17.14 42.34 1.13
C ASN A 86 -16.76 41.42 -0.07
N HIS A 87 -17.16 40.14 -0.04
CA HIS A 87 -16.91 39.13 -1.08
C HIS A 87 -15.41 38.85 -1.37
N ARG A 88 -14.51 39.24 -0.47
CA ARG A 88 -13.06 39.05 -0.58
C ARG A 88 -12.65 37.71 0.02
N LEU A 89 -13.17 36.64 -0.58
CA LEU A 89 -13.02 35.27 -0.09
C LEU A 89 -11.56 34.83 0.18
N PRO A 90 -10.52 35.24 -0.59
CA PRO A 90 -9.13 34.92 -0.26
C PRO A 90 -8.63 35.59 1.04
N GLU A 91 -9.00 36.86 1.26
CA GLU A 91 -8.66 37.61 2.49
C GLU A 91 -9.39 36.99 3.69
N ALA A 92 -10.71 36.77 3.56
CA ALA A 92 -11.52 36.13 4.61
C ALA A 92 -10.99 34.75 5.03
N LEU A 93 -10.63 33.91 4.06
CA LEU A 93 -10.10 32.56 4.30
C LEU A 93 -8.71 32.57 4.94
N GLN A 94 -7.93 33.64 4.78
CA GLN A 94 -6.68 33.84 5.52
C GLN A 94 -6.97 34.20 6.98
N GLU A 95 -7.81 35.22 7.21
CA GLU A 95 -8.12 35.70 8.56
C GLU A 95 -8.80 34.63 9.42
N PHE A 96 -9.77 33.88 8.87
CA PHE A 96 -10.39 32.76 9.59
C PHE A 96 -9.40 31.63 9.94
N LYS A 97 -8.37 31.39 9.10
CA LYS A 97 -7.30 30.43 9.43
C LYS A 97 -6.39 30.92 10.55
N ILE A 98 -6.14 32.22 10.64
CA ILE A 98 -5.38 32.81 11.75
C ILE A 98 -6.20 32.68 13.06
N ALA A 99 -7.50 32.99 13.01
CA ALA A 99 -8.41 32.80 14.14
C ALA A 99 -8.42 31.34 14.64
N LEU A 100 -8.53 30.36 13.72
CA LEU A 100 -8.44 28.93 14.05
C LEU A 100 -7.06 28.52 14.60
N GLY A 101 -5.98 29.15 14.14
CA GLY A 101 -4.63 28.91 14.65
C GLY A 101 -4.41 29.39 16.09
N PHE A 102 -5.15 30.40 16.53
CA PHE A 102 -5.12 30.87 17.92
C PHE A 102 -6.08 30.10 18.84
N ASP A 103 -7.28 29.76 18.37
CA ASP A 103 -8.29 29.01 19.14
C ASP A 103 -8.93 27.89 18.29
N PRO A 104 -8.37 26.66 18.32
CA PRO A 104 -8.89 25.50 17.60
C PRO A 104 -10.19 24.92 18.18
N SER A 105 -10.74 25.45 19.28
CA SER A 105 -11.88 24.85 19.98
C SER A 105 -13.24 25.26 19.40
N LYS A 106 -13.29 26.35 18.62
CA LYS A 106 -14.53 26.95 18.12
C LYS A 106 -14.97 26.38 16.77
N ALA A 107 -16.08 25.64 16.80
CA ALA A 107 -16.75 25.12 15.59
C ALA A 107 -17.15 26.23 14.58
N GLU A 108 -17.45 27.45 15.06
CA GLU A 108 -17.80 28.60 14.22
C GLU A 108 -16.70 28.97 13.22
N TYR A 109 -15.42 28.82 13.60
CA TYR A 109 -14.29 29.12 12.73
C TYR A 109 -14.15 28.07 11.63
N HIS A 110 -14.35 26.80 11.96
CA HIS A 110 -14.39 25.71 10.97
C HIS A 110 -15.55 25.90 9.98
N ALA A 111 -16.74 26.31 10.45
CA ALA A 111 -17.88 26.60 9.59
C ALA A 111 -17.60 27.72 8.59
N MET A 112 -17.09 28.88 9.06
CA MET A 112 -16.76 30.00 8.17
C MET A 112 -15.63 29.68 7.18
N ILE A 113 -14.63 28.88 7.56
CA ILE A 113 -13.63 28.39 6.60
C ILE A 113 -14.27 27.51 5.52
N ALA A 114 -15.18 26.61 5.89
CA ALA A 114 -15.88 25.74 4.94
C ALA A 114 -16.78 26.53 3.98
N ASP A 115 -17.56 27.48 4.48
CA ASP A 115 -18.39 28.36 3.63
C ASP A 115 -17.55 29.25 2.71
N THR A 116 -16.49 29.86 3.23
CA THR A 116 -15.59 30.69 2.39
C THR A 116 -14.91 29.85 1.31
N LEU A 117 -14.53 28.61 1.61
CA LEU A 117 -13.97 27.68 0.63
C LEU A 117 -15.00 27.25 -0.43
N ARG A 118 -16.24 26.95 -0.03
CA ARG A 118 -17.36 26.60 -0.91
C ARG A 118 -17.66 27.72 -1.91
N LEU A 119 -17.82 28.95 -1.43
CA LEU A 119 -18.06 30.12 -2.29
C LEU A 119 -16.87 30.40 -3.21
N LYS A 120 -15.63 30.20 -2.71
CA LYS A 120 -14.42 30.36 -3.53
C LYS A 120 -14.36 29.32 -4.65
N GLU A 121 -14.68 28.05 -4.36
CA GLU A 121 -14.73 27.02 -5.39
C GLU A 121 -15.81 27.35 -6.44
N SER A 122 -17.00 27.82 -6.05
CA SER A 122 -18.04 28.27 -7.00
C SER A 122 -17.51 29.36 -7.95
N GLN A 123 -16.84 30.39 -7.43
CA GLN A 123 -16.24 31.44 -8.26
C GLN A 123 -15.14 30.91 -9.20
N GLU A 124 -14.31 29.97 -8.73
CA GLU A 124 -13.28 29.34 -9.56
C GLU A 124 -13.89 28.45 -10.67
N GLN A 125 -14.96 27.70 -10.38
CA GLN A 125 -15.70 26.93 -11.38
C GLN A 125 -16.39 27.83 -12.42
N LEU A 126 -17.00 28.95 -12.00
CA LEU A 126 -17.58 29.94 -12.93
C LEU A 126 -16.50 30.58 -13.83
N GLN A 127 -15.28 30.80 -13.34
CA GLN A 127 -14.17 31.23 -14.19
C GLN A 127 -13.66 30.11 -15.12
N ALA A 128 -13.64 28.86 -14.66
CA ALA A 128 -13.28 27.70 -15.49
C ALA A 128 -14.28 27.51 -16.63
N ALA A 129 -15.58 27.59 -16.35
CA ALA A 129 -16.65 27.55 -17.34
C ALA A 129 -16.48 28.61 -18.43
N LYS A 130 -16.26 29.88 -18.07
CA LYS A 130 -16.03 30.96 -19.04
C LYS A 130 -14.79 30.73 -19.91
N LYS A 131 -13.72 30.13 -19.36
CA LYS A 131 -12.54 29.72 -20.13
C LYS A 131 -12.86 28.55 -21.08
N LEU A 132 -13.63 27.55 -20.65
CA LEU A 132 -14.04 26.41 -21.47
C LEU A 132 -15.01 26.82 -22.60
N GLN A 133 -15.93 27.75 -22.32
CA GLN A 133 -16.83 28.37 -23.31
C GLN A 133 -16.03 29.09 -24.40
N ASN A 134 -15.04 29.91 -24.02
CA ASN A 134 -14.13 30.58 -24.96
C ASN A 134 -13.25 29.61 -25.78
N LEU A 135 -13.13 28.35 -25.35
CA LEU A 135 -12.44 27.26 -26.06
C LEU A 135 -13.40 26.35 -26.84
N GLY A 136 -14.70 26.66 -26.89
CA GLY A 136 -15.73 25.86 -27.58
C GLY A 136 -16.09 24.55 -26.88
N ARG A 137 -15.61 24.30 -25.65
CA ARG A 137 -15.84 23.05 -24.89
C ARG A 137 -17.16 23.13 -24.12
N VAL A 138 -18.27 23.23 -24.87
CA VAL A 138 -19.63 23.54 -24.37
C VAL A 138 -20.09 22.59 -23.26
N GLU A 139 -19.93 21.27 -23.41
CA GLU A 139 -20.45 20.31 -22.43
C GLU A 139 -19.70 20.37 -21.09
N GLU A 140 -18.37 20.59 -21.12
CA GLU A 140 -17.54 20.79 -19.93
C GLU A 140 -17.76 22.15 -19.27
N ALA A 141 -17.99 23.20 -20.09
CA ALA A 141 -18.37 24.51 -19.57
C ALA A 141 -19.71 24.43 -18.83
N LEU A 142 -20.67 23.66 -19.36
CA LEU A 142 -21.96 23.42 -18.72
C LEU A 142 -21.80 22.66 -17.39
N THR A 143 -21.00 21.59 -17.32
CA THR A 143 -20.76 20.86 -16.05
C THR A 143 -20.07 21.73 -14.99
N ALA A 144 -19.15 22.61 -15.40
CA ALA A 144 -18.50 23.56 -14.49
C ALA A 144 -19.49 24.61 -13.95
N LEU A 145 -20.49 25.04 -14.73
CA LEU A 145 -21.55 25.94 -14.26
C LEU A 145 -22.54 25.23 -13.34
N GLU A 146 -22.95 23.99 -13.66
CA GLU A 146 -23.78 23.16 -12.78
C GLU A 146 -23.13 23.04 -11.40
N ARG A 147 -21.84 22.67 -11.36
CA ARG A 147 -21.07 22.61 -10.10
C ARG A 147 -20.96 23.97 -9.40
N ALA A 148 -20.85 25.08 -10.14
CA ALA A 148 -20.85 26.42 -9.54
C ALA A 148 -22.18 26.75 -8.83
N VAL A 149 -23.32 26.32 -9.40
CA VAL A 149 -24.67 26.47 -8.80
C VAL A 149 -24.89 25.49 -7.63
N GLU A 150 -24.39 24.25 -7.71
CA GLU A 150 -24.41 23.32 -6.56
C GLU A 150 -23.65 23.88 -5.36
N LEU A 151 -22.51 24.53 -5.61
CA LEU A 151 -21.67 25.16 -4.58
C LEU A 151 -22.25 26.50 -4.08
N ASP A 152 -22.90 27.29 -4.94
CA ASP A 152 -23.59 28.52 -4.57
C ASP A 152 -24.89 28.74 -5.38
N PRO A 153 -26.06 28.40 -4.81
CA PRO A 153 -27.36 28.64 -5.43
C PRO A 153 -27.72 30.13 -5.65
N THR A 154 -26.97 31.07 -5.07
CA THR A 154 -27.22 32.52 -5.25
C THR A 154 -26.52 33.10 -6.48
N GLN A 155 -25.62 32.34 -7.12
CA GLN A 155 -24.76 32.81 -8.21
C GLN A 155 -25.52 32.86 -9.56
N THR A 156 -26.34 33.90 -9.74
CA THR A 156 -27.17 34.14 -10.95
C THR A 156 -26.41 33.98 -12.28
N ALA A 157 -25.20 34.55 -12.36
CA ALA A 157 -24.36 34.49 -13.56
C ALA A 157 -23.90 33.06 -13.95
N ALA A 158 -24.11 32.05 -13.09
CA ALA A 158 -23.94 30.65 -13.45
C ALA A 158 -25.24 30.06 -14.04
N LEU A 159 -26.40 30.36 -13.45
CA LEU A 159 -27.73 29.97 -13.96
C LEU A 159 -28.00 30.52 -15.37
N ASP A 160 -27.63 31.78 -15.62
CA ASP A 160 -27.74 32.41 -16.95
C ASP A 160 -26.90 31.65 -17.99
N GLY A 161 -25.66 31.29 -17.62
CA GLY A 161 -24.76 30.52 -18.47
C GLY A 161 -25.25 29.10 -18.76
N ILE A 162 -25.82 28.40 -17.77
CA ILE A 162 -26.45 27.08 -17.97
C ILE A 162 -27.59 27.23 -18.98
N THR A 163 -28.42 28.26 -18.82
CA THR A 163 -29.58 28.51 -19.69
C THR A 163 -29.14 28.75 -21.14
N GLU A 164 -28.11 29.57 -21.36
CA GLU A 164 -27.58 29.86 -22.69
C GLU A 164 -26.90 28.63 -23.32
N LEU A 165 -25.98 27.97 -22.61
CA LEU A 165 -25.27 26.80 -23.14
C LEU A 165 -26.22 25.62 -23.38
N THR A 166 -27.24 25.43 -22.54
CA THR A 166 -28.30 24.43 -22.77
C THR A 166 -29.06 24.73 -24.06
N LYS A 167 -29.35 26.00 -24.36
CA LYS A 167 -30.01 26.40 -25.61
C LYS A 167 -29.12 26.11 -26.83
N GLN A 168 -27.82 26.42 -26.75
CA GLN A 168 -26.84 26.13 -27.80
C GLN A 168 -26.68 24.61 -28.02
N GLN A 169 -26.57 23.82 -26.94
CA GLN A 169 -26.44 22.36 -27.00
C GLN A 169 -27.70 21.67 -27.54
N ARG A 170 -28.90 22.19 -27.23
CA ARG A 170 -30.16 21.70 -27.82
C ARG A 170 -30.20 21.95 -29.33
N ALA A 171 -29.95 23.19 -29.77
CA ALA A 171 -29.94 23.55 -31.19
C ALA A 171 -28.90 22.76 -32.02
N ALA A 172 -27.83 22.25 -31.38
CA ALA A 172 -26.87 21.35 -32.02
C ALA A 172 -27.38 19.90 -32.15
N LYS A 173 -28.24 19.44 -31.22
CA LYS A 173 -28.70 18.04 -31.09
C LYS A 173 -30.07 17.75 -31.72
N THR A 174 -30.95 18.74 -31.84
CA THR A 174 -32.24 18.60 -32.56
C THR A 174 -32.04 18.52 -34.07
N PHE A 175 -32.91 17.80 -34.79
CA PHE A 175 -32.92 17.79 -36.24
C PHE A 175 -33.89 18.86 -36.78
N GLY A 176 -33.39 19.75 -37.64
CA GLY A 176 -34.19 20.84 -38.20
C GLY A 176 -34.28 22.07 -37.30
N HIS A 177 -34.96 23.10 -37.81
CA HIS A 177 -34.93 24.46 -37.27
C HIS A 177 -36.18 24.86 -36.48
N SER A 178 -37.08 23.92 -36.17
CA SER A 178 -38.37 24.21 -35.53
C SER A 178 -38.70 23.24 -34.38
N ASP A 179 -38.97 23.82 -33.20
CA ASP A 179 -39.58 23.15 -32.04
C ASP A 179 -41.13 23.05 -32.15
N GLU A 180 -41.74 23.49 -33.26
CA GLU A 180 -43.20 23.54 -33.38
C GLU A 180 -43.83 22.13 -33.38
N PRO A 181 -44.89 21.91 -32.58
CA PRO A 181 -45.53 20.60 -32.44
C PRO A 181 -46.33 20.24 -33.69
N LEU A 182 -45.89 19.19 -34.38
CA LEU A 182 -46.40 18.77 -35.68
C LEU A 182 -47.60 17.84 -35.54
N THR A 183 -48.63 18.06 -36.36
CA THR A 183 -49.81 17.19 -36.47
C THR A 183 -49.99 16.76 -37.92
N LEU A 184 -49.91 15.45 -38.18
CA LEU A 184 -49.98 14.85 -39.52
C LEU A 184 -50.83 13.59 -39.51
N ARG A 185 -51.59 13.35 -40.59
CA ARG A 185 -52.40 12.15 -40.79
C ARG A 185 -52.16 11.58 -42.18
N PHE A 186 -51.52 10.41 -42.23
CA PHE A 186 -51.29 9.63 -43.43
C PHE A 186 -52.15 8.36 -43.41
N GLN A 187 -52.71 8.00 -44.55
CA GLN A 187 -53.51 6.78 -44.75
C GLN A 187 -53.04 6.15 -46.06
N GLU A 188 -52.51 4.93 -45.98
CA GLU A 188 -51.93 4.17 -47.11
C GLU A 188 -50.87 4.93 -47.93
N ALA A 189 -50.19 5.90 -47.32
CA ALA A 189 -49.21 6.76 -47.97
C ALA A 189 -47.85 6.05 -48.09
N LYS A 190 -47.09 6.35 -49.15
CA LYS A 190 -45.75 5.79 -49.38
C LYS A 190 -44.76 6.23 -48.29
N LEU A 191 -43.98 5.30 -47.75
CA LEU A 191 -43.02 5.59 -46.68
C LEU A 191 -42.04 6.72 -47.04
N LYS A 192 -41.55 6.77 -48.29
CA LYS A 192 -40.60 7.83 -48.71
C LYS A 192 -41.28 9.20 -48.84
N GLU A 193 -42.51 9.23 -49.36
CA GLU A 193 -43.34 10.44 -49.46
C GLU A 193 -43.66 11.01 -48.07
N VAL A 194 -43.95 10.15 -47.08
CA VAL A 194 -44.15 10.55 -45.69
C VAL A 194 -42.88 11.20 -45.11
N PHE A 195 -41.70 10.61 -45.32
CA PHE A 195 -40.44 11.22 -44.87
C PHE A 195 -40.12 12.53 -45.61
N GLU A 196 -40.38 12.65 -46.91
CA GLU A 196 -40.20 13.90 -47.66
C GLU A 196 -41.10 15.04 -47.15
N ILE A 197 -42.36 14.75 -46.84
CA ILE A 197 -43.31 15.73 -46.28
C ILE A 197 -42.89 16.14 -44.87
N LEU A 198 -42.52 15.18 -44.02
CA LEU A 198 -42.03 15.42 -42.66
C LEU A 198 -40.79 16.34 -42.68
N ALA A 199 -39.80 15.99 -43.50
CA ALA A 199 -38.53 16.70 -43.62
C ALA A 199 -38.67 18.10 -44.21
N ARG A 200 -39.49 18.26 -45.26
CA ARG A 200 -39.84 19.57 -45.83
C ARG A 200 -40.49 20.50 -44.80
N THR A 201 -41.23 19.95 -43.85
CA THR A 201 -41.88 20.74 -42.79
C THR A 201 -40.90 21.20 -41.70
N ALA A 202 -39.86 20.41 -41.40
CA ALA A 202 -38.80 20.79 -40.44
C ALA A 202 -37.60 21.53 -41.06
N GLY A 203 -37.60 21.74 -42.38
CA GLY A 203 -36.54 22.43 -43.10
C GLY A 203 -35.26 21.61 -43.30
N VAL A 204 -35.37 20.27 -43.38
CA VAL A 204 -34.23 19.36 -43.61
C VAL A 204 -34.38 18.55 -44.89
N ASN A 205 -33.26 18.10 -45.45
CA ASN A 205 -33.18 17.22 -46.61
C ASN A 205 -33.13 15.76 -46.15
N VAL A 206 -33.83 14.88 -46.86
CA VAL A 206 -33.74 13.41 -46.69
C VAL A 206 -33.05 12.78 -47.89
N LEU A 207 -32.12 11.88 -47.61
CA LEU A 207 -31.58 10.91 -48.54
C LEU A 207 -31.99 9.50 -48.09
N PHE A 208 -32.25 8.59 -49.03
CA PHE A 208 -32.60 7.19 -48.73
C PHE A 208 -31.51 6.25 -49.24
N ASP A 209 -31.11 5.27 -48.43
CA ASP A 209 -30.32 4.14 -48.92
C ASP A 209 -31.15 3.29 -49.90
N LYS A 210 -30.48 2.71 -50.90
CA LYS A 210 -31.08 1.88 -51.97
C LYS A 210 -31.90 0.69 -51.44
N GLU A 211 -31.62 0.22 -50.22
CA GLU A 211 -32.32 -0.91 -49.58
C GLU A 211 -33.55 -0.49 -48.76
N VAL A 212 -33.86 0.81 -48.63
CA VAL A 212 -35.09 1.29 -48.00
C VAL A 212 -36.30 0.94 -48.87
N ARG A 213 -37.22 0.11 -48.33
CA ARG A 213 -38.51 -0.20 -48.97
C ARG A 213 -39.43 1.01 -48.97
N ASP A 214 -40.39 1.03 -49.88
CA ASP A 214 -41.39 2.09 -50.04
C ASP A 214 -42.79 1.54 -49.82
N ASP A 215 -42.94 0.78 -48.73
CA ASP A 215 -44.19 0.11 -48.35
C ASP A 215 -45.24 1.15 -47.87
N PRO A 216 -46.55 0.92 -48.10
CA PRO A 216 -47.59 1.87 -47.72
C PRO A 216 -47.84 1.85 -46.20
N ILE A 217 -47.89 3.03 -45.58
CA ILE A 217 -48.07 3.21 -44.14
C ILE A 217 -49.25 4.12 -43.80
N THR A 218 -49.88 3.83 -42.66
CA THR A 218 -50.95 4.64 -42.06
C THR A 218 -50.47 5.08 -40.68
N ILE A 219 -50.26 6.40 -40.52
CA ILE A 219 -49.68 7.00 -39.31
C ILE A 219 -50.47 8.26 -38.95
N PHE A 220 -50.78 8.39 -37.66
CA PHE A 220 -51.39 9.59 -37.08
C PHE A 220 -50.47 10.13 -35.99
N ILE A 221 -49.93 11.33 -36.22
CA ILE A 221 -49.08 12.07 -35.30
C ILE A 221 -49.86 13.33 -34.90
N LYS A 222 -49.91 13.63 -33.60
CA LYS A 222 -50.60 14.81 -33.07
C LYS A 222 -49.75 15.49 -32.01
N ASP A 223 -49.58 16.80 -32.16
CA ASP A 223 -48.89 17.69 -31.25
C ASP A 223 -47.48 17.20 -30.82
N LEU A 224 -46.71 16.60 -31.75
CA LEU A 224 -45.43 15.92 -31.49
C LEU A 224 -44.26 16.70 -32.15
N PRO A 225 -43.12 16.93 -31.46
CA PRO A 225 -41.96 17.58 -32.09
C PRO A 225 -41.33 16.68 -33.17
N PHE A 226 -40.64 17.30 -34.13
CA PHE A 226 -40.09 16.60 -35.30
C PHE A 226 -39.19 15.40 -34.94
N ASP A 227 -38.27 15.55 -33.99
CA ASP A 227 -37.37 14.46 -33.58
C ASP A 227 -38.13 13.22 -33.09
N GLU A 228 -39.17 13.40 -32.28
CA GLU A 228 -39.99 12.29 -31.75
C GLU A 228 -40.83 11.65 -32.86
N ALA A 229 -41.39 12.47 -33.76
CA ALA A 229 -42.13 11.98 -34.92
C ALA A 229 -41.24 11.18 -35.87
N LEU A 230 -40.04 11.69 -36.17
CA LEU A 230 -39.03 11.04 -37.00
C LEU A 230 -38.60 9.70 -36.39
N HIS A 231 -38.22 9.67 -35.11
CA HIS A 231 -37.83 8.45 -34.42
C HIS A 231 -38.97 7.42 -34.35
N LEU A 232 -40.22 7.85 -34.16
CA LEU A 232 -41.37 6.94 -34.12
C LEU A 232 -41.63 6.29 -35.49
N ILE A 233 -41.58 7.06 -36.58
CA ILE A 233 -41.73 6.51 -37.95
C ILE A 233 -40.56 5.56 -38.28
N LEU A 234 -39.31 5.94 -37.95
CA LEU A 234 -38.13 5.10 -38.17
C LEU A 234 -38.23 3.76 -37.43
N ASN A 235 -38.44 3.80 -36.11
CA ASN A 235 -38.52 2.61 -35.27
C ASN A 235 -39.67 1.67 -35.71
N THR A 236 -40.84 2.21 -36.04
CA THR A 236 -42.01 1.42 -36.47
C THR A 236 -41.74 0.64 -37.76
N ASN A 237 -40.90 1.18 -38.65
CA ASN A 237 -40.59 0.58 -39.96
C ASN A 237 -39.25 -0.18 -39.99
N GLY A 238 -38.58 -0.36 -38.85
CA GLY A 238 -37.26 -1.01 -38.81
C GLY A 238 -36.18 -0.23 -39.57
N LEU A 239 -36.26 1.11 -39.55
CA LEU A 239 -35.31 2.02 -40.16
C LEU A 239 -34.52 2.80 -39.08
N VAL A 240 -33.43 3.42 -39.48
CA VAL A 240 -32.63 4.35 -38.68
C VAL A 240 -32.18 5.52 -39.56
N ALA A 241 -31.99 6.70 -38.97
CA ALA A 241 -31.48 7.88 -39.65
C ALA A 241 -30.13 8.31 -39.07
N GLN A 242 -29.19 8.67 -39.94
CA GLN A 242 -27.89 9.25 -39.59
C GLN A 242 -27.78 10.67 -40.15
N ARG A 243 -27.26 11.63 -39.37
CA ARG A 243 -26.96 12.99 -39.87
C ARG A 243 -25.70 12.93 -40.74
N VAL A 244 -25.78 13.37 -42.00
CA VAL A 244 -24.65 13.35 -42.95
C VAL A 244 -24.16 14.76 -43.28
N ALA A 245 -25.03 15.76 -43.16
CA ALA A 245 -24.70 17.18 -43.19
C ALA A 245 -25.60 17.93 -42.18
N PRO A 246 -25.33 19.21 -41.84
CA PRO A 246 -26.15 19.97 -40.88
C PRO A 246 -27.65 19.85 -41.15
N ASP A 247 -28.06 19.99 -42.41
CA ASP A 247 -29.45 19.96 -42.86
C ASP A 247 -29.78 18.73 -43.71
N THR A 248 -29.03 17.62 -43.58
CA THR A 248 -29.27 16.39 -44.37
C THR A 248 -29.18 15.13 -43.52
N ILE A 249 -30.26 14.34 -43.53
CA ILE A 249 -30.34 13.02 -42.90
C ILE A 249 -30.38 11.90 -43.95
N LEU A 250 -29.66 10.82 -43.70
CA LEU A 250 -29.70 9.58 -44.47
C LEU A 250 -30.55 8.54 -43.73
N VAL A 251 -31.68 8.17 -44.30
CA VAL A 251 -32.55 7.09 -43.82
C VAL A 251 -32.11 5.76 -44.44
N MET A 252 -31.91 4.74 -43.61
CA MET A 252 -31.41 3.42 -44.00
C MET A 252 -32.07 2.29 -43.18
N PRO A 253 -32.04 1.03 -43.64
CA PRO A 253 -32.52 -0.10 -42.84
C PRO A 253 -31.75 -0.27 -41.53
N ASN A 254 -32.46 -0.60 -40.44
CA ASN A 254 -31.87 -0.92 -39.14
C ASN A 254 -31.20 -2.31 -39.19
N SER A 255 -29.99 -2.34 -39.75
CA SER A 255 -29.15 -3.52 -39.89
C SER A 255 -27.74 -3.21 -39.41
N THR A 256 -27.16 -4.11 -38.62
CA THR A 256 -25.81 -3.99 -38.06
C THR A 256 -24.75 -3.71 -39.13
N GLN A 257 -24.93 -4.20 -40.36
CA GLN A 257 -24.02 -3.92 -41.49
C GLN A 257 -24.12 -2.47 -41.97
N LYS A 258 -25.32 -1.89 -42.05
CA LYS A 258 -25.55 -0.50 -42.46
C LYS A 258 -25.11 0.48 -41.38
N GLN A 259 -25.45 0.19 -40.12
CA GLN A 259 -24.94 0.95 -38.98
C GLN A 259 -23.40 0.95 -38.97
N ALA A 260 -22.75 -0.22 -39.05
CA ALA A 260 -21.28 -0.29 -39.09
C ALA A 260 -20.63 0.34 -40.35
N GLN A 261 -21.41 0.65 -41.40
CA GLN A 261 -20.94 1.35 -42.60
C GLN A 261 -20.99 2.89 -42.44
N TYR A 262 -21.99 3.43 -41.74
CA TYR A 262 -22.26 4.88 -41.64
C TYR A 262 -22.10 5.46 -40.21
N GLN A 263 -21.78 4.64 -39.20
CA GLN A 263 -21.51 5.07 -37.83
C GLN A 263 -20.09 5.63 -37.69
N ASP A 264 -19.98 6.84 -37.15
CA ASP A 264 -18.70 7.46 -36.84
C ASP A 264 -17.99 6.75 -35.66
N LEU A 265 -16.82 6.19 -35.94
CA LEU A 265 -15.97 5.52 -34.95
C LEU A 265 -14.79 6.41 -34.54
N MET A 266 -14.88 7.00 -33.36
CA MET A 266 -13.77 7.74 -32.75
C MET A 266 -12.75 6.79 -32.10
N MET A 267 -11.54 7.29 -31.83
CA MET A 267 -10.52 6.59 -31.06
C MET A 267 -10.16 7.42 -29.83
N ARG A 268 -10.16 6.82 -28.64
CA ARG A 268 -9.74 7.49 -27.41
C ARG A 268 -8.80 6.60 -26.59
N THR A 269 -7.75 7.21 -26.08
CA THR A 269 -6.79 6.59 -25.17
C THR A 269 -7.13 6.99 -23.75
N TYR A 270 -7.24 6.00 -22.86
CA TYR A 270 -7.45 6.17 -21.43
C TYR A 270 -6.18 5.73 -20.71
N TYR A 271 -5.59 6.60 -19.91
CA TYR A 271 -4.44 6.29 -19.06
C TYR A 271 -4.96 5.98 -17.66
N LEU A 272 -4.56 4.84 -17.09
CA LEU A 272 -4.98 4.42 -15.75
C LEU A 272 -3.87 4.69 -14.74
N ALA A 273 -4.22 5.32 -13.62
CA ALA A 273 -3.26 5.74 -12.60
C ALA A 273 -3.06 4.69 -11.50
N ASN A 274 -4.06 3.84 -11.24
CA ASN A 274 -4.11 2.92 -10.10
C ASN A 274 -4.47 1.48 -10.52
N ALA A 275 -5.47 1.32 -11.38
CA ALA A 275 -5.90 0.02 -11.91
C ALA A 275 -5.02 -0.41 -13.10
N LYS A 276 -4.89 -1.72 -13.30
CA LYS A 276 -4.13 -2.28 -14.43
C LYS A 276 -4.98 -2.35 -15.70
N ALA A 277 -4.45 -1.87 -16.81
CA ALA A 277 -5.12 -1.85 -18.10
C ALA A 277 -5.56 -3.25 -18.59
N LYS A 278 -4.80 -4.31 -18.30
CA LYS A 278 -5.17 -5.70 -18.63
C LYS A 278 -6.46 -6.16 -17.95
N ASP A 279 -6.63 -5.81 -16.67
CA ASP A 279 -7.76 -6.26 -15.86
C ASP A 279 -9.02 -5.45 -16.24
N ALA A 280 -8.87 -4.14 -16.41
CA ALA A 280 -9.94 -3.24 -16.83
C ALA A 280 -10.48 -3.52 -18.25
N VAL A 281 -9.65 -3.97 -19.20
CA VAL A 281 -10.13 -4.30 -20.56
C VAL A 281 -11.12 -5.47 -20.59
N ASN A 282 -11.01 -6.42 -19.66
CA ASN A 282 -11.98 -7.52 -19.60
C ASN A 282 -13.38 -7.02 -19.21
N LEU A 283 -13.47 -6.03 -18.31
CA LEU A 283 -14.72 -5.36 -17.95
C LEU A 283 -15.28 -4.57 -19.15
N VAL A 284 -14.48 -3.72 -19.78
CA VAL A 284 -14.92 -2.90 -20.93
C VAL A 284 -15.39 -3.76 -22.11
N ARG A 285 -14.66 -4.84 -22.43
CA ARG A 285 -15.03 -5.76 -23.52
C ARG A 285 -16.34 -6.51 -23.25
N THR A 286 -16.59 -6.92 -22.00
CA THR A 286 -17.80 -7.68 -21.64
C THR A 286 -19.04 -6.81 -21.48
N MET A 287 -18.89 -5.55 -21.02
CA MET A 287 -20.02 -4.67 -20.72
C MET A 287 -20.48 -3.78 -21.89
N LEU A 288 -19.66 -3.61 -22.95
CA LEU A 288 -19.97 -2.72 -24.08
C LEU A 288 -19.85 -3.39 -25.48
N ASP A 289 -19.55 -4.69 -25.54
CA ASP A 289 -19.20 -5.44 -26.77
C ASP A 289 -18.10 -4.73 -27.61
N SER A 290 -17.23 -3.97 -26.94
CA SER A 290 -16.16 -3.23 -27.59
C SER A 290 -15.06 -4.18 -28.07
N LYS A 291 -15.16 -4.61 -29.33
CA LYS A 291 -14.24 -5.55 -29.96
C LYS A 291 -12.86 -4.93 -30.22
N LYS A 292 -12.83 -3.66 -30.67
CA LYS A 292 -11.63 -2.91 -31.08
C LYS A 292 -10.95 -2.20 -29.89
N ILE A 293 -10.41 -2.99 -28.96
CA ILE A 293 -9.62 -2.50 -27.81
C ILE A 293 -8.17 -2.99 -27.93
N HIS A 294 -7.21 -2.11 -27.63
CA HIS A 294 -5.79 -2.42 -27.47
C HIS A 294 -5.29 -1.97 -26.09
N VAL A 295 -4.34 -2.70 -25.50
CA VAL A 295 -3.69 -2.38 -24.22
C VAL A 295 -2.22 -2.08 -24.47
N ASP A 296 -1.76 -0.90 -24.05
CA ASP A 296 -0.33 -0.63 -23.90
C ASP A 296 0.08 -0.81 -22.43
N ASP A 297 0.76 -1.93 -22.19
CA ASP A 297 1.27 -2.35 -20.88
C ASP A 297 2.44 -1.48 -20.38
N LYS A 298 3.11 -0.72 -21.27
CA LYS A 298 4.27 0.11 -20.92
C LYS A 298 3.88 1.46 -20.31
N VAL A 299 2.71 1.98 -20.69
CA VAL A 299 2.15 3.26 -20.20
C VAL A 299 0.83 3.09 -19.46
N ASN A 300 0.48 1.83 -19.11
CA ASN A 300 -0.77 1.43 -18.46
C ASN A 300 -2.02 2.08 -19.08
N ALA A 301 -2.12 1.99 -20.41
CA ALA A 301 -3.17 2.67 -21.18
C ALA A 301 -4.05 1.70 -21.98
N ILE A 302 -5.29 2.10 -22.19
CA ILE A 302 -6.28 1.41 -23.02
C ILE A 302 -6.65 2.30 -24.18
N VAL A 303 -6.42 1.83 -25.41
CA VAL A 303 -6.89 2.50 -26.64
C VAL A 303 -8.17 1.79 -27.09
N ILE A 304 -9.29 2.53 -27.11
CA ILE A 304 -10.59 2.02 -27.57
C ILE A 304 -10.96 2.74 -28.87
N ARG A 305 -11.38 1.98 -29.89
CA ARG A 305 -12.01 2.51 -31.10
C ARG A 305 -13.48 2.06 -31.18
N ASP A 306 -14.40 2.96 -30.87
CA ASP A 306 -15.82 2.65 -30.86
C ASP A 306 -16.68 3.91 -31.10
N GLU A 307 -18.00 3.73 -31.04
CA GLU A 307 -18.99 4.81 -31.08
C GLU A 307 -18.80 5.87 -29.97
N PRO A 308 -19.04 7.17 -30.23
CA PRO A 308 -19.01 8.24 -29.23
C PRO A 308 -19.72 7.90 -27.91
N ALA A 309 -20.93 7.36 -27.95
CA ALA A 309 -21.70 7.04 -26.74
C ALA A 309 -21.08 5.90 -25.92
N LYS A 310 -20.62 4.84 -26.59
CA LYS A 310 -19.86 3.75 -25.96
C LYS A 310 -18.58 4.25 -25.30
N LEU A 311 -17.87 5.20 -25.91
CA LEU A 311 -16.65 5.74 -25.32
C LEU A 311 -16.92 6.55 -24.04
N HIS A 312 -18.03 7.30 -23.96
CA HIS A 312 -18.42 7.98 -22.71
C HIS A 312 -18.86 6.99 -21.61
N LEU A 313 -19.47 5.85 -21.97
CA LEU A 313 -19.77 4.79 -21.00
C LEU A 313 -18.48 4.07 -20.55
N ALA A 314 -17.54 3.83 -21.46
CA ALA A 314 -16.22 3.28 -21.15
C ALA A 314 -15.44 4.21 -20.22
N GLU A 315 -15.49 5.53 -20.44
CA GLU A 315 -14.90 6.53 -19.54
C GLU A 315 -15.48 6.45 -18.12
N LYS A 316 -16.81 6.39 -17.97
CA LYS A 316 -17.45 6.23 -16.66
C LYS A 316 -17.08 4.91 -15.98
N LEU A 317 -17.05 3.79 -16.70
CA LEU A 317 -16.62 2.49 -16.18
C LEU A 317 -15.15 2.51 -15.75
N LEU A 318 -14.26 3.10 -16.56
CA LEU A 318 -12.83 3.19 -16.27
C LEU A 318 -12.54 4.10 -15.09
N PHE A 319 -13.23 5.24 -14.97
CA PHE A 319 -13.12 6.12 -13.80
C PHE A 319 -13.65 5.45 -12.51
N ALA A 320 -14.69 4.62 -12.62
CA ALA A 320 -15.23 3.88 -11.48
C ALA A 320 -14.29 2.75 -10.97
N ILE A 321 -13.47 2.15 -11.84
CA ILE A 321 -12.50 1.10 -11.46
C ILE A 321 -11.09 1.63 -11.15
N ASP A 322 -10.68 2.80 -11.66
CA ASP A 322 -9.33 3.37 -11.46
C ASP A 322 -9.12 4.00 -10.07
N GLN A 323 -9.53 3.30 -9.02
CA GLN A 323 -9.39 3.71 -7.63
C GLN A 323 -8.06 3.25 -7.03
N ARG A 324 -7.57 3.98 -6.03
CA ARG A 324 -6.35 3.62 -5.28
C ARG A 324 -6.59 2.35 -4.46
N GLU A 325 -5.71 1.35 -4.60
CA GLU A 325 -5.69 0.21 -3.67
C GLU A 325 -5.52 0.73 -2.23
N PRO A 326 -6.36 0.30 -1.26
CA PRO A 326 -6.19 0.67 0.14
C PRO A 326 -5.00 -0.07 0.77
N GLU A 327 -4.49 0.48 1.85
CA GLU A 327 -3.23 0.03 2.48
C GLU A 327 -3.27 0.15 4.00
N VAL A 328 -2.64 -0.81 4.67
CA VAL A 328 -2.53 -0.90 6.14
C VAL A 328 -1.06 -0.93 6.55
N GLU A 329 -0.70 -0.13 7.56
CA GLU A 329 0.52 -0.23 8.34
C GLU A 329 0.24 -1.09 9.58
N LEU A 330 1.15 -1.99 9.91
CA LEU A 330 0.99 -2.98 10.97
C LEU A 330 2.11 -2.79 11.97
N ASP A 331 1.74 -2.51 13.22
CA ASP A 331 2.65 -2.50 14.35
C ASP A 331 2.45 -3.79 15.13
N VAL A 332 3.50 -4.59 15.28
CA VAL A 332 3.45 -5.89 15.96
C VAL A 332 4.47 -5.86 17.08
N GLU A 333 4.04 -6.00 18.33
CA GLU A 333 4.96 -6.05 19.47
C GLU A 333 5.08 -7.48 20.00
N VAL A 334 6.32 -7.92 20.20
CA VAL A 334 6.64 -9.14 20.94
C VAL A 334 7.45 -8.75 22.17
N LEU A 335 6.88 -9.01 23.34
CA LEU A 335 7.52 -8.83 24.63
C LEU A 335 7.83 -10.20 25.24
N GLU A 336 9.12 -10.52 25.43
CA GLU A 336 9.58 -11.67 26.22
C GLU A 336 10.25 -11.15 27.50
N VAL A 337 9.87 -11.70 28.64
CA VAL A 337 10.55 -11.50 29.93
C VAL A 337 11.00 -12.88 30.43
N ASN A 338 12.30 -13.05 30.67
CA ASN A 338 12.85 -14.23 31.32
C ASN A 338 13.46 -13.84 32.66
N ARG A 339 13.09 -14.56 33.71
CA ARG A 339 13.60 -14.40 35.06
C ARG A 339 14.13 -15.73 35.55
N THR A 340 15.42 -15.78 35.82
CA THR A 340 16.11 -16.96 36.36
C THR A 340 16.68 -16.64 37.74
N LYS A 341 16.36 -17.47 38.73
CA LYS A 341 16.74 -17.30 40.14
C LYS A 341 17.29 -18.61 40.69
N SER A 342 18.61 -18.67 40.85
CA SER A 342 19.33 -19.84 41.40
C SER A 342 19.77 -19.55 42.83
N MET A 343 19.52 -20.51 43.73
CA MET A 343 19.92 -20.48 45.14
C MET A 343 20.63 -21.79 45.48
N LYS A 344 21.90 -21.70 45.88
CA LYS A 344 22.73 -22.82 46.31
C LYS A 344 23.20 -22.55 47.73
N TYR A 345 22.95 -23.48 48.64
CA TYR A 345 23.36 -23.39 50.04
C TYR A 345 23.63 -24.78 50.63
N GLY A 346 24.55 -24.84 51.58
CA GLY A 346 24.90 -26.06 52.32
C GLY A 346 26.29 -26.62 51.99
N ILE A 347 26.53 -27.85 52.45
CA ILE A 347 27.85 -28.49 52.38
C ILE A 347 27.86 -29.60 51.32
N ASN A 348 28.77 -29.46 50.36
CA ASN A 348 29.01 -30.36 49.26
C ASN A 348 30.13 -31.35 49.63
N PHE A 349 29.74 -32.58 49.94
CA PHE A 349 30.65 -33.67 50.27
C PHE A 349 31.12 -34.35 48.98
N ALA A 350 32.45 -34.46 48.80
CA ALA A 350 32.99 -35.16 47.64
C ALA A 350 32.50 -36.62 47.60
N LYS A 351 31.98 -37.06 46.45
CA LYS A 351 31.36 -38.39 46.27
C LYS A 351 32.39 -39.52 46.11
N GLN A 352 33.49 -39.45 46.87
CA GLN A 352 34.65 -40.34 46.80
C GLN A 352 34.78 -41.12 48.11
N LEU A 353 33.75 -41.91 48.41
CA LEU A 353 33.79 -43.02 49.38
C LEU A 353 34.04 -44.29 48.57
N GLY A 354 35.20 -44.91 48.74
CA GLY A 354 35.63 -46.00 47.87
C GLY A 354 36.50 -47.03 48.56
N PHE A 355 36.22 -48.30 48.28
CA PHE A 355 37.07 -49.44 48.60
C PHE A 355 37.74 -49.89 47.31
N GLY A 356 39.07 -50.00 47.29
CA GLY A 356 39.81 -50.34 46.09
C GLY A 356 41.08 -51.11 46.39
N ILE A 357 41.37 -52.11 45.56
CA ILE A 357 42.71 -52.68 45.46
C ILE A 357 43.59 -51.78 44.57
N THR A 358 44.83 -51.53 44.98
CA THR A 358 45.80 -50.71 44.25
C THR A 358 47.17 -51.40 44.21
N ASN A 359 47.86 -51.30 43.07
CA ASN A 359 49.17 -51.93 42.86
C ASN A 359 50.33 -50.97 43.21
N GLY A 360 50.28 -50.35 44.39
CA GLY A 360 51.32 -49.45 44.90
C GLY A 360 50.77 -48.32 45.77
N THR A 361 51.63 -47.39 46.17
CA THR A 361 51.30 -46.20 46.98
C THR A 361 50.58 -45.09 46.19
N GLY A 362 49.76 -45.47 45.21
CA GLY A 362 48.89 -44.59 44.44
C GLY A 362 47.44 -44.63 44.95
N GLY A 363 46.79 -43.47 45.00
CA GLY A 363 45.41 -43.33 45.48
C GLY A 363 44.35 -44.00 44.60
N ILE A 364 43.15 -44.18 45.15
CA ILE A 364 42.04 -44.87 44.46
C ILE A 364 41.51 -44.02 43.29
N SER A 365 41.74 -44.52 42.08
CA SER A 365 41.14 -44.01 40.84
C SER A 365 39.72 -44.57 40.67
N THR A 366 38.84 -43.77 40.06
CA THR A 366 37.47 -44.20 39.67
C THR A 366 37.41 -44.81 38.26
N ALA A 367 38.53 -44.91 37.56
CA ALA A 367 38.64 -45.62 36.28
C ALA A 367 38.96 -47.12 36.52
N PRO A 368 38.44 -48.05 35.69
CA PRO A 368 38.68 -49.48 35.86
C PRO A 368 40.16 -49.84 35.64
N THR A 369 40.83 -50.30 36.70
CA THR A 369 42.25 -50.70 36.67
C THR A 369 42.39 -52.17 36.33
N THR A 370 42.95 -52.49 35.16
CA THR A 370 43.28 -53.86 34.75
C THR A 370 44.55 -54.35 35.46
N PHE A 371 44.47 -55.47 36.17
CA PHE A 371 45.61 -56.10 36.85
C PHE A 371 46.23 -57.20 35.98
N ASN A 372 47.55 -57.17 35.80
CA ASN A 372 48.31 -58.29 35.23
C ASN A 372 48.54 -59.38 36.29
N LEU A 373 48.77 -60.62 35.86
CA LEU A 373 48.86 -61.77 36.76
C LEU A 373 49.91 -61.60 37.89
N ASN A 374 51.08 -61.04 37.57
CA ASN A 374 52.13 -60.76 38.57
C ASN A 374 51.73 -59.65 39.58
N GLN A 375 50.86 -58.71 39.18
CA GLN A 375 50.33 -57.67 40.06
C GLN A 375 49.27 -58.24 41.00
N LEU A 376 48.50 -59.22 40.53
CA LEU A 376 47.54 -59.96 41.35
C LEU A 376 48.23 -60.83 42.42
N MET A 377 49.40 -61.40 42.11
CA MET A 377 50.24 -62.11 43.10
C MET A 377 51.02 -61.17 44.04
N ALA A 378 51.15 -59.88 43.71
CA ALA A 378 51.84 -58.88 44.53
C ALA A 378 50.91 -58.16 45.53
N LEU A 379 49.63 -58.52 45.59
CA LEU A 379 48.66 -57.94 46.52
C LEU A 379 49.04 -58.28 47.97
N ASN A 380 49.42 -57.25 48.72
CA ASN A 380 49.76 -57.31 50.14
C ASN A 380 48.65 -56.64 50.99
N PRO A 381 48.67 -56.71 52.34
CA PRO A 381 47.66 -56.07 53.17
C PRO A 381 47.55 -54.53 53.02
N GLN A 382 48.56 -53.87 52.46
CA GLN A 382 48.54 -52.43 52.17
C GLN A 382 47.98 -52.11 50.77
N SER A 383 47.72 -53.11 49.92
CA SER A 383 47.07 -52.92 48.61
C SER A 383 45.57 -52.62 48.73
N TYR A 384 44.95 -52.91 49.88
CA TYR A 384 43.58 -52.53 50.19
C TYR A 384 43.54 -51.10 50.74
N LEU A 385 43.10 -50.15 49.93
CA LEU A 385 42.82 -48.79 50.38
C LEU A 385 41.33 -48.58 50.62
N PHE A 386 41.04 -47.79 51.65
CA PHE A 386 39.75 -47.17 51.88
C PHE A 386 39.95 -45.66 51.83
N THR A 387 39.26 -44.99 50.89
CA THR A 387 39.30 -43.53 50.79
C THR A 387 38.04 -42.92 51.40
N LEU A 388 38.28 -41.96 52.30
CA LEU A 388 37.28 -41.05 52.82
C LEU A 388 37.43 -39.70 52.11
N PRO A 389 36.33 -39.01 51.75
CA PRO A 389 36.39 -37.69 51.17
C PRO A 389 36.90 -36.66 52.20
N ALA A 390 38.17 -36.29 52.08
CA ALA A 390 38.84 -35.38 53.02
C ALA A 390 38.53 -33.88 52.78
N SER A 391 37.77 -33.54 51.75
CA SER A 391 37.36 -32.17 51.41
C SER A 391 35.85 -31.98 51.58
N MET A 392 35.50 -30.93 52.33
CA MET A 392 34.14 -30.40 52.47
C MET A 392 34.13 -29.00 51.86
N LEU A 393 33.34 -28.78 50.82
CA LEU A 393 33.16 -27.46 50.19
C LEU A 393 31.81 -26.87 50.61
N THR A 394 31.77 -25.56 50.90
CA THR A 394 30.56 -24.87 51.37
C THR A 394 30.04 -23.94 50.28
N ASP A 395 29.06 -24.39 49.51
CA ASP A 395 28.51 -23.66 48.36
C ASP A 395 27.38 -22.73 48.80
N PHE A 396 27.70 -21.50 49.22
CA PHE A 396 26.72 -20.45 49.56
C PHE A 396 26.66 -19.36 48.49
N PHE A 397 25.75 -19.51 47.53
CA PHE A 397 25.65 -18.64 46.36
C PHE A 397 24.20 -18.40 45.93
N LYS A 398 23.84 -17.15 45.65
CA LYS A 398 22.52 -16.75 45.15
C LYS A 398 22.73 -15.89 43.89
N GLN A 399 22.16 -16.33 42.78
CA GLN A 399 22.16 -15.62 41.50
C GLN A 399 20.73 -15.28 41.10
N GLN A 400 20.54 -14.07 40.59
CA GLN A 400 19.33 -13.66 39.90
C GLN A 400 19.73 -13.04 38.56
N SER A 401 19.01 -13.39 37.51
CA SER A 401 19.22 -12.93 36.15
C SER A 401 17.85 -12.62 35.57
N ASP A 402 17.55 -11.34 35.39
CA ASP A 402 16.31 -10.86 34.78
C ASP A 402 16.66 -10.27 33.40
N ALA A 403 16.00 -10.76 32.34
CA ALA A 403 16.23 -10.36 30.95
C ALA A 403 14.90 -10.00 30.26
N ARG A 404 14.92 -8.98 29.41
CA ARG A 404 13.74 -8.51 28.66
C ARG A 404 14.11 -8.30 27.20
N THR A 405 13.32 -8.87 26.31
CA THR A 405 13.38 -8.66 24.86
C THR A 405 12.11 -7.94 24.44
N LEU A 406 12.26 -6.89 23.63
CA LEU A 406 11.15 -6.25 22.91
C LEU A 406 11.52 -6.23 21.43
N ALA A 407 10.61 -6.68 20.57
CA ALA A 407 10.72 -6.52 19.13
C ALA A 407 9.44 -5.90 18.58
N SER A 408 9.57 -4.83 17.80
CA SER A 408 8.46 -4.06 17.22
C SER A 408 8.59 -3.93 15.70
N PRO A 409 8.53 -5.03 14.91
CA PRO A 409 8.56 -4.96 13.46
C PRO A 409 7.32 -4.23 12.91
N LYS A 410 7.57 -3.14 12.18
CA LYS A 410 6.56 -2.38 11.43
C LYS A 410 6.54 -2.81 9.97
N LEU A 411 5.36 -3.05 9.41
CA LEU A 411 5.19 -3.50 8.02
C LEU A 411 3.96 -2.85 7.37
N ARG A 412 4.13 -2.25 6.19
CA ARG A 412 3.04 -1.61 5.43
C ARG A 412 2.73 -2.42 4.17
N VAL A 413 1.45 -2.68 3.93
CA VAL A 413 0.97 -3.69 2.98
C VAL A 413 -0.28 -3.20 2.24
N LEU A 414 -0.36 -3.53 0.95
CA LEU A 414 -1.53 -3.27 0.10
C LEU A 414 -2.62 -4.33 0.30
N ASN A 415 -3.88 -3.94 0.07
CA ASN A 415 -5.03 -4.84 0.19
C ASN A 415 -4.90 -6.10 -0.68
N ASN A 416 -5.19 -7.26 -0.09
CA ASN A 416 -5.10 -8.59 -0.68
C ASN A 416 -3.73 -8.90 -1.31
N LYS A 417 -2.64 -8.44 -0.68
CA LYS A 417 -1.25 -8.80 -1.03
C LYS A 417 -0.56 -9.42 0.18
N ALA A 418 0.04 -10.60 0.01
CA ALA A 418 0.92 -11.17 1.02
C ALA A 418 2.25 -10.39 1.08
N ALA A 419 2.70 -10.06 2.29
CA ALA A 419 3.98 -9.43 2.56
C ALA A 419 4.70 -10.13 3.72
N ALA A 420 6.03 -10.06 3.73
CA ALA A 420 6.84 -10.63 4.80
C ALA A 420 8.03 -9.73 5.14
N ILE A 421 8.40 -9.71 6.42
CA ILE A 421 9.60 -9.06 6.95
C ILE A 421 10.32 -10.05 7.88
N SER A 422 11.65 -10.12 7.77
CA SER A 422 12.52 -10.93 8.61
C SER A 422 13.62 -10.04 9.18
N VAL A 423 13.74 -9.96 10.50
CA VAL A 423 14.68 -9.10 11.22
C VAL A 423 15.51 -9.94 12.18
N GLY A 424 16.80 -10.12 11.87
CA GLY A 424 17.77 -10.85 12.68
C GLY A 424 18.89 -11.49 11.85
N ASP A 425 19.62 -12.42 12.46
CA ASP A 425 20.85 -12.99 11.92
C ASP A 425 20.65 -14.38 11.27
N LYS A 426 21.63 -14.80 10.47
CA LYS A 426 21.75 -16.18 9.96
C LYS A 426 22.86 -16.91 10.71
N GLN A 427 22.49 -17.84 11.58
CA GLN A 427 23.44 -18.58 12.42
C GLN A 427 23.90 -19.86 11.71
N PRO A 428 25.22 -20.06 11.47
CA PRO A 428 25.73 -21.28 10.87
C PRO A 428 25.61 -22.45 11.84
N ILE A 429 25.11 -23.58 11.35
CA ILE A 429 25.06 -24.86 12.05
C ILE A 429 25.91 -25.89 11.29
N LEU A 430 26.68 -26.69 12.03
CA LEU A 430 27.57 -27.70 11.47
C LEU A 430 26.84 -29.03 11.32
N LEU A 431 26.62 -29.47 10.09
CA LEU A 431 26.07 -30.80 9.78
C LEU A 431 27.22 -31.73 9.41
N SER A 432 27.56 -32.64 10.33
CA SER A 432 28.58 -33.68 10.10
C SER A 432 27.92 -34.96 9.59
N THR A 433 28.17 -35.34 8.33
CA THR A 433 27.82 -36.68 7.83
C THR A 433 29.04 -37.58 7.78
N THR A 434 29.00 -38.68 8.54
CA THR A 434 30.08 -39.67 8.59
C THR A 434 29.81 -40.77 7.57
N ASN A 435 30.38 -40.62 6.38
CA ASN A 435 30.27 -41.60 5.32
C ASN A 435 31.25 -42.76 5.58
N VAL A 436 30.73 -43.84 6.16
CA VAL A 436 31.38 -45.15 6.20
C VAL A 436 31.37 -45.76 4.80
N LEU A 437 32.46 -45.56 4.05
CA LEU A 437 32.65 -46.29 2.80
C LEU A 437 32.90 -47.77 3.13
N PRO A 438 32.09 -48.72 2.61
CA PRO A 438 32.36 -50.14 2.77
C PRO A 438 33.52 -50.54 1.85
N GLY A 439 34.74 -50.35 2.34
CA GLY A 439 35.94 -50.89 1.70
C GLY A 439 35.80 -52.41 1.53
N GLN A 440 36.00 -52.90 0.31
CA GLN A 440 35.96 -54.33 -0.01
C GLN A 440 36.84 -55.12 0.97
N ALA A 441 36.31 -56.22 1.52
CA ALA A 441 36.91 -56.95 2.64
C ALA A 441 38.17 -57.74 2.25
N ALA A 442 39.27 -57.02 1.99
CA ALA A 442 40.63 -57.55 2.00
C ALA A 442 41.20 -57.47 3.43
N THR A 443 41.83 -58.55 3.87
CA THR A 443 42.28 -58.74 5.26
C THR A 443 43.23 -57.64 5.75
N GLY A 444 42.80 -56.86 6.75
CA GLY A 444 43.65 -55.95 7.52
C GLY A 444 43.48 -54.45 7.26
N ALA A 445 42.64 -54.04 6.30
CA ALA A 445 42.38 -52.61 6.06
C ALA A 445 41.43 -52.00 7.14
N VAL A 446 41.83 -50.86 7.70
CA VAL A 446 40.96 -50.03 8.57
C VAL A 446 39.91 -49.32 7.69
N PRO A 447 38.61 -49.32 8.07
CA PRO A 447 37.59 -48.61 7.30
C PRO A 447 37.85 -47.09 7.29
N THR A 448 38.05 -46.52 6.10
CA THR A 448 38.29 -45.09 5.91
C THR A 448 36.98 -44.30 6.08
N THR A 449 36.73 -43.88 7.33
CA THR A 449 35.61 -43.01 7.72
C THR A 449 35.82 -41.59 7.19
N SER A 450 35.17 -41.25 6.07
CA SER A 450 35.17 -39.87 5.58
C SER A 450 34.09 -39.07 6.30
N THR A 451 34.50 -38.11 7.12
CA THR A 451 33.58 -37.23 7.85
C THR A 451 33.47 -35.91 7.11
N VAL A 452 32.34 -35.68 6.45
CA VAL A 452 32.10 -34.46 5.67
C VAL A 452 31.27 -33.50 6.51
N THR A 453 31.87 -32.35 6.84
CA THR A 453 31.20 -31.26 7.58
C THR A 453 30.64 -30.23 6.59
N SER A 454 29.33 -30.14 6.49
CA SER A 454 28.62 -29.08 5.77
C SER A 454 28.19 -27.96 6.73
N ILE A 455 27.97 -26.76 6.20
CA ILE A 455 27.46 -25.60 6.93
C ILE A 455 26.08 -25.22 6.37
N GLU A 456 25.03 -25.40 7.18
CA GLU A 456 23.69 -24.88 6.90
C GLU A 456 23.49 -23.57 7.70
N TYR A 457 22.64 -22.66 7.24
CA TYR A 457 22.34 -21.41 7.93
C TYR A 457 20.91 -21.40 8.45
N LYS A 458 20.75 -21.25 9.77
CA LYS A 458 19.45 -21.15 10.44
C LYS A 458 19.15 -19.70 10.79
N ASP A 459 18.01 -19.20 10.31
CA ASP A 459 17.51 -17.86 10.62
C ASP A 459 17.14 -17.74 12.10
N VAL A 460 17.60 -16.67 12.75
CA VAL A 460 17.21 -16.25 14.11
C VAL A 460 16.72 -14.81 14.09
N GLY A 461 15.85 -14.44 15.03
CA GLY A 461 15.19 -13.14 15.09
C GLY A 461 13.68 -13.25 14.91
N VAL A 462 13.04 -12.20 14.39
CA VAL A 462 11.59 -12.12 14.18
C VAL A 462 11.25 -12.16 12.70
N LYS A 463 10.40 -13.11 12.32
CA LYS A 463 9.82 -13.26 10.99
C LYS A 463 8.32 -13.07 11.07
N LEU A 464 7.82 -12.07 10.37
CA LEU A 464 6.41 -11.73 10.27
C LEU A 464 5.97 -11.92 8.81
N THR A 465 4.87 -12.60 8.59
CA THR A 465 4.21 -12.76 7.29
C THR A 465 2.73 -12.48 7.47
N VAL A 466 2.16 -11.67 6.59
CA VAL A 466 0.80 -11.16 6.72
C VAL A 466 0.15 -10.95 5.36
N GLU A 467 -1.16 -11.18 5.29
CA GLU A 467 -1.99 -10.95 4.12
C GLU A 467 -3.29 -10.29 4.60
N PRO A 468 -3.44 -8.96 4.42
CA PRO A 468 -4.58 -8.21 4.90
C PRO A 468 -5.67 -8.06 3.83
N SER A 469 -6.92 -8.04 4.29
CA SER A 469 -8.13 -7.77 3.51
C SER A 469 -8.94 -6.67 4.21
N ILE A 470 -9.02 -5.49 3.58
CA ILE A 470 -9.65 -4.28 4.13
C ILE A 470 -11.09 -4.18 3.59
N ASN A 471 -12.07 -4.14 4.50
CA ASN A 471 -13.49 -4.01 4.17
C ASN A 471 -13.92 -2.53 4.05
N ALA A 472 -15.08 -2.29 3.44
CA ALA A 472 -15.68 -0.96 3.30
C ALA A 472 -16.20 -0.32 4.63
N LEU A 473 -16.05 -1.01 5.76
CA LEU A 473 -16.39 -0.51 7.10
C LEU A 473 -15.12 -0.16 7.92
N ASP A 474 -13.95 -0.05 7.27
CA ASP A 474 -12.63 0.15 7.90
C ASP A 474 -12.27 -0.93 8.96
N GLU A 475 -12.86 -2.12 8.79
CA GLU A 475 -12.52 -3.36 9.50
C GLU A 475 -11.60 -4.24 8.64
N ILE A 476 -10.57 -4.79 9.27
CA ILE A 476 -9.39 -5.36 8.63
C ILE A 476 -9.31 -6.84 9.00
N ALA A 477 -9.66 -7.72 8.07
CA ALA A 477 -9.45 -9.16 8.23
C ALA A 477 -8.02 -9.51 7.79
N MET A 478 -7.28 -10.29 8.56
CA MET A 478 -5.89 -10.63 8.23
C MET A 478 -5.57 -12.09 8.50
N LYS A 479 -4.88 -12.73 7.55
CA LYS A 479 -4.07 -13.90 7.83
C LYS A 479 -2.71 -13.42 8.37
N LEU A 480 -2.34 -13.87 9.56
CA LEU A 480 -1.12 -13.48 10.25
C LEU A 480 -0.30 -14.71 10.65
N LYS A 481 0.99 -14.71 10.34
CA LYS A 481 1.96 -15.70 10.81
C LYS A 481 3.19 -14.98 11.36
N ILE A 482 3.44 -15.14 12.65
CA ILE A 482 4.63 -14.60 13.33
C ILE A 482 5.47 -15.76 13.89
N GLU A 483 6.77 -15.68 13.71
CA GLU A 483 7.78 -16.63 14.19
C GLU A 483 8.93 -15.83 14.84
N VAL A 484 9.26 -16.16 16.08
CA VAL A 484 10.31 -15.53 16.88
C VAL A 484 11.27 -16.62 17.31
N THR A 485 12.42 -16.71 16.65
CA THR A 485 13.44 -17.74 16.89
C THR A 485 14.63 -17.11 17.62
N ARG A 486 14.78 -17.41 18.91
CA ARG A 486 15.87 -16.91 19.75
C ARG A 486 17.03 -17.90 19.79
N LEU A 487 18.26 -17.39 19.71
CA LEU A 487 19.47 -18.16 19.98
C LEU A 487 19.58 -18.46 21.49
N GLY A 488 19.84 -19.71 21.85
CA GLY A 488 20.04 -20.19 23.22
C GLY A 488 21.43 -20.77 23.42
N ASP A 489 21.67 -21.36 24.60
CA ASP A 489 22.99 -21.83 25.02
C ASP A 489 23.57 -22.90 24.08
N GLN A 490 24.90 -22.96 24.00
CA GLN A 490 25.59 -24.06 23.34
C GLN A 490 25.44 -25.37 24.14
N VAL A 491 25.19 -26.46 23.42
CA VAL A 491 25.15 -27.82 23.95
C VAL A 491 26.14 -28.69 23.19
N ILE A 492 26.83 -29.54 23.93
CA ILE A 492 27.73 -30.57 23.38
C ILE A 492 26.86 -31.74 22.90
N LEU A 493 26.81 -31.96 21.59
CA LEU A 493 26.10 -33.08 20.96
C LEU A 493 26.96 -34.34 20.89
N GLN A 494 28.26 -34.16 20.72
CA GLN A 494 29.26 -35.23 20.70
C GLN A 494 30.49 -34.79 21.49
N ALA A 495 31.03 -35.67 22.34
CA ALA A 495 32.14 -35.35 23.24
C ALA A 495 33.53 -35.59 22.63
N SER A 496 33.64 -36.40 21.57
CA SER A 496 34.89 -36.67 20.85
C SER A 496 34.62 -37.05 19.39
N PRO A 497 35.04 -36.25 18.40
CA PRO A 497 35.44 -34.84 18.55
C PRO A 497 34.35 -34.01 19.24
N GLU A 498 34.74 -32.91 19.90
CA GLU A 498 33.79 -32.07 20.64
C GLU A 498 32.95 -31.22 19.67
N ILE A 499 31.68 -31.58 19.48
CA ILE A 499 30.74 -30.84 18.62
C ILE A 499 29.79 -30.04 19.52
N LYS A 500 29.94 -28.71 19.49
CA LYS A 500 29.06 -27.73 20.15
C LYS A 500 28.12 -27.09 19.13
N GLN A 501 26.83 -27.00 19.46
CA GLN A 501 25.83 -26.29 18.66
C GLN A 501 24.91 -25.50 19.58
N PHE A 502 24.45 -24.33 19.13
CA PHE A 502 23.47 -23.54 19.87
C PHE A 502 22.09 -24.22 19.88
N LYS A 503 21.37 -24.14 21.00
CA LYS A 503 19.93 -24.36 21.03
C LYS A 503 19.21 -23.23 20.29
N PHE A 504 18.08 -23.54 19.67
CA PHE A 504 17.17 -22.56 19.09
C PHE A 504 15.82 -22.65 19.81
N GLY A 505 15.32 -21.52 20.31
CA GLY A 505 14.00 -21.42 20.94
C GLY A 505 13.03 -20.68 20.01
N THR A 506 12.18 -21.41 19.30
CA THR A 506 11.19 -20.83 18.38
C THR A 506 9.83 -20.69 19.05
N ARG A 507 9.21 -19.52 18.91
CA ARG A 507 7.83 -19.24 19.31
C ARG A 507 7.06 -18.78 18.07
N ALA A 508 6.00 -19.48 17.72
CA ALA A 508 5.24 -19.19 16.51
C ALA A 508 3.74 -19.12 16.81
N ALA A 509 3.05 -18.21 16.12
CA ALA A 509 1.60 -18.13 16.08
C ALA A 509 1.15 -17.90 14.63
N GLU A 510 0.19 -18.70 14.16
CA GLU A 510 -0.51 -18.48 12.90
C GLU A 510 -2.01 -18.39 13.20
N THR A 511 -2.66 -17.33 12.71
CA THR A 511 -4.04 -17.01 13.06
C THR A 511 -4.73 -16.25 11.92
N PHE A 512 -6.05 -16.29 11.92
CA PHE A 512 -6.93 -15.50 11.06
C PHE A 512 -7.85 -14.71 11.99
N LEU A 513 -7.84 -13.39 11.87
CA LEU A 513 -8.54 -12.49 12.79
C LEU A 513 -9.06 -11.26 12.04
N MET A 514 -9.98 -10.54 12.67
CA MET A 514 -10.59 -9.33 12.13
C MET A 514 -10.63 -8.26 13.24
N MET A 515 -10.13 -7.07 12.93
CA MET A 515 -9.92 -5.98 13.88
C MET A 515 -10.30 -4.65 13.24
N ARG A 516 -10.55 -3.63 14.06
CA ARG A 516 -10.78 -2.25 13.61
C ARG A 516 -9.47 -1.51 13.40
N ASN A 517 -9.55 -0.43 12.63
CA ASN A 517 -8.46 0.53 12.54
C ASN A 517 -8.04 1.06 13.92
N ASP A 518 -6.73 1.12 14.16
CA ASP A 518 -6.07 1.54 15.41
C ASP A 518 -6.46 0.70 16.65
N GLU A 519 -7.00 -0.52 16.47
CA GLU A 519 -7.36 -1.44 17.57
C GLU A 519 -6.19 -2.38 17.95
N THR A 520 -5.61 -2.22 19.14
CA THR A 520 -4.59 -3.15 19.66
C THR A 520 -5.21 -4.44 20.19
N VAL A 521 -4.88 -5.58 19.58
CA VAL A 521 -5.34 -6.91 20.02
C VAL A 521 -4.16 -7.77 20.48
N VAL A 522 -4.36 -8.49 21.59
CA VAL A 522 -3.44 -9.53 22.07
C VAL A 522 -3.65 -10.80 21.24
N LEU A 523 -2.67 -11.15 20.42
CA LEU A 523 -2.65 -12.36 19.59
C LEU A 523 -2.59 -13.64 20.44
N GLY A 524 -1.93 -13.52 21.58
CA GLY A 524 -1.73 -14.59 22.55
C GLY A 524 -0.58 -14.29 23.49
N GLY A 525 -0.37 -15.20 24.43
CA GLY A 525 0.76 -15.15 25.36
C GLY A 525 0.99 -16.49 26.04
N LEU A 526 2.14 -16.63 26.68
CA LEU A 526 2.52 -17.81 27.43
C LEU A 526 3.27 -17.39 28.69
N ILE A 527 2.81 -17.89 29.85
CA ILE A 527 3.54 -17.81 31.12
C ILE A 527 3.97 -19.23 31.48
N GLN A 528 5.27 -19.45 31.60
CA GLN A 528 5.88 -20.73 31.94
C GLN A 528 6.75 -20.57 33.19
N GLY A 529 6.51 -21.40 34.21
CA GLY A 529 7.35 -21.50 35.40
C GLY A 529 7.93 -22.91 35.55
N GLU A 530 9.24 -23.01 35.73
CA GLU A 530 9.95 -24.25 36.10
C GLU A 530 10.61 -24.07 37.47
N ASP A 531 10.28 -24.95 38.42
CA ASP A 531 10.83 -24.97 39.78
C ASP A 531 11.62 -26.27 40.00
N ARG A 532 12.96 -26.18 39.99
CA ARG A 532 13.86 -27.32 40.14
C ARG A 532 14.57 -27.29 41.49
N LYS A 533 14.10 -28.11 42.43
CA LYS A 533 14.75 -28.33 43.73
C LYS A 533 15.56 -29.62 43.75
N ASN A 534 16.88 -29.52 43.74
CA ASN A 534 17.82 -30.64 43.90
C ASN A 534 18.37 -30.65 45.33
N ARG A 535 18.12 -31.73 46.09
CA ARG A 535 18.62 -31.92 47.46
C ARG A 535 19.60 -33.10 47.48
N SER A 536 20.88 -32.82 47.75
CA SER A 536 21.92 -33.84 47.97
C SER A 536 22.23 -33.89 49.46
N THR A 537 22.16 -35.05 50.09
CA THR A 537 22.29 -35.18 51.55
C THR A 537 23.10 -36.42 51.93
N VAL A 538 23.73 -36.40 53.11
CA VAL A 538 24.40 -37.57 53.68
C VAL A 538 23.33 -38.53 54.24
N PRO A 539 23.30 -39.82 53.86
CA PRO A 539 22.35 -40.79 54.40
C PRO A 539 22.41 -40.87 55.93
N ILE A 540 21.26 -41.09 56.57
CA ILE A 540 21.07 -41.18 58.04
C ILE A 540 21.28 -39.85 58.76
N LEU A 541 22.44 -39.19 58.61
CA LEU A 541 22.73 -37.94 59.32
C LEU A 541 21.95 -36.74 58.76
N GLY A 542 21.59 -36.77 57.48
CA GLY A 542 20.86 -35.70 56.78
C GLY A 542 19.38 -35.56 57.13
N ASP A 543 18.82 -36.52 57.86
CA ASP A 543 17.41 -36.57 58.25
C ASP A 543 17.19 -36.16 59.72
N ILE A 544 18.26 -35.90 60.46
CA ILE A 544 18.20 -35.41 61.85
C ILE A 544 17.69 -33.96 61.85
N PRO A 545 16.67 -33.58 62.63
CA PRO A 545 16.20 -32.20 62.69
C PRO A 545 17.31 -31.24 63.16
N TYR A 546 17.32 -30.03 62.61
CA TYR A 546 18.34 -28.97 62.78
C TYR A 546 19.75 -29.32 62.25
N LEU A 547 20.28 -30.52 62.54
CA LEU A 547 21.62 -30.93 62.09
C LEU A 547 21.66 -31.34 60.61
N GLY A 548 20.60 -31.96 60.10
CA GLY A 548 20.52 -32.48 58.73
C GLY A 548 20.56 -31.40 57.64
N GLU A 549 20.16 -30.16 57.95
CA GLU A 549 20.27 -29.04 57.01
C GLU A 549 21.72 -28.58 56.80
N LEU A 550 22.57 -28.64 57.85
CA LEU A 550 24.01 -28.39 57.71
C LEU A 550 24.72 -29.51 56.93
N LEU A 551 24.16 -30.72 56.92
CA LEU A 551 24.67 -31.90 56.20
C LEU A 551 23.98 -32.14 54.84
N THR A 552 23.18 -31.16 54.39
CA THR A 552 22.51 -31.13 53.08
C THR A 552 23.13 -30.04 52.22
N ALA A 553 23.38 -30.33 50.94
CA ALA A 553 23.50 -29.32 49.89
C ALA A 553 22.17 -29.20 49.12
N THR A 554 21.58 -28.01 49.10
CA THR A 554 20.35 -27.72 48.36
C THR A 554 20.62 -26.74 47.23
N THR A 555 20.19 -27.09 46.02
CA THR A 555 20.05 -26.17 44.89
C THR A 555 18.56 -25.97 44.60
N VAL A 556 18.12 -24.72 44.50
CA VAL A 556 16.79 -24.33 44.03
C VAL A 556 16.97 -23.40 42.85
N ASP A 557 16.62 -23.86 41.67
CA ASP A 557 16.60 -23.07 40.44
C ASP A 557 15.14 -22.82 40.07
N ARG A 558 14.75 -21.54 39.98
CA ARG A 558 13.45 -21.11 39.46
C ARG A 558 13.63 -20.36 38.15
N VAL A 559 12.90 -20.76 37.12
CA VAL A 559 12.86 -20.07 35.82
C VAL A 559 11.42 -19.69 35.50
N GLU A 560 11.15 -18.39 35.48
CA GLU A 560 9.88 -17.78 35.05
C GLU A 560 10.11 -17.20 33.64
N THR A 561 9.21 -17.46 32.69
CA THR A 561 9.26 -16.93 31.32
C THR A 561 7.88 -16.50 30.88
N GLU A 562 7.74 -15.22 30.57
CA GLU A 562 6.50 -14.59 30.12
C GLU A 562 6.69 -14.11 28.68
N VAL A 563 5.68 -14.33 27.84
CA VAL A 563 5.65 -13.89 26.45
C VAL A 563 4.28 -13.31 26.15
N VAL A 564 4.25 -12.12 25.56
CA VAL A 564 3.03 -11.46 25.07
C VAL A 564 3.26 -11.03 23.64
N LEU A 565 2.27 -11.29 22.78
CA LEU A 565 2.26 -10.90 21.37
C LEU A 565 1.05 -10.01 21.12
N THR A 566 1.26 -8.79 20.64
CA THR A 566 0.21 -7.84 20.27
C THR A 566 0.33 -7.43 18.81
N ILE A 567 -0.78 -6.96 18.23
CA ILE A 567 -0.81 -6.29 16.94
C ILE A 567 -1.73 -5.08 17.03
N THR A 568 -1.35 -3.98 16.37
CA THR A 568 -2.19 -2.81 16.13
C THR A 568 -2.16 -2.51 14.63
N PRO A 569 -3.29 -2.65 13.91
CA PRO A 569 -3.36 -2.37 12.49
C PRO A 569 -3.83 -0.92 12.27
N ARG A 570 -3.26 -0.25 11.28
CA ARG A 570 -3.50 1.17 11.02
C ARG A 570 -3.68 1.43 9.53
N ILE A 571 -4.90 1.75 9.12
CA ILE A 571 -5.26 2.07 7.75
C ILE A 571 -4.58 3.37 7.35
N VAL A 572 -3.66 3.29 6.37
CA VAL A 572 -3.01 4.46 5.78
C VAL A 572 -3.88 5.04 4.65
N ARG A 573 -4.70 4.19 4.00
CA ARG A 573 -5.75 4.60 3.05
C ARG A 573 -6.96 3.65 3.15
N SER A 574 -8.13 4.20 3.43
CA SER A 574 -9.40 3.47 3.48
C SER A 574 -9.98 3.20 2.09
N LEU A 575 -10.91 2.24 2.00
CA LEU A 575 -11.61 1.91 0.76
C LEU A 575 -12.70 2.95 0.44
N THR A 576 -12.33 4.00 -0.28
CA THR A 576 -13.24 5.11 -0.64
C THR A 576 -14.30 4.64 -1.64
N THR A 577 -15.47 4.24 -1.15
CA THR A 577 -16.60 3.86 -2.02
C THR A 577 -17.13 5.08 -2.78
N PRO A 578 -17.26 5.04 -4.12
CA PRO A 578 -17.71 6.19 -4.91
C PRO A 578 -19.19 6.52 -4.65
N PRO A 579 -19.64 7.78 -4.82
CA PRO A 579 -21.04 8.17 -4.61
C PRO A 579 -22.03 7.37 -5.48
N ILE A 580 -23.26 7.19 -5.01
CA ILE A 580 -24.29 6.36 -5.68
C ILE A 580 -24.53 6.78 -7.14
N ALA A 581 -24.46 8.07 -7.46
CA ALA A 581 -24.58 8.60 -8.83
C ALA A 581 -23.48 8.10 -9.80
N ASN A 582 -22.33 7.66 -9.29
CA ASN A 582 -21.26 7.03 -10.06
C ASN A 582 -21.32 5.48 -10.00
N GLN A 583 -22.06 4.91 -9.04
CA GLN A 583 -22.33 3.46 -8.98
C GLN A 583 -23.43 3.04 -9.97
N ALA A 584 -24.43 3.90 -10.19
CA ALA A 584 -25.59 3.64 -11.03
C ALA A 584 -25.79 4.73 -12.08
N PHE A 585 -25.56 4.38 -13.35
CA PHE A 585 -25.84 5.24 -14.51
C PHE A 585 -26.51 4.45 -15.63
N TRP A 586 -27.28 5.14 -16.47
CA TRP A 586 -27.93 4.53 -17.63
C TRP A 586 -26.89 4.20 -18.72
N SER A 587 -27.02 3.02 -19.33
CA SER A 587 -26.19 2.55 -20.45
C SER A 587 -26.93 2.55 -21.80
N GLY A 588 -28.26 2.77 -21.80
CA GLY A 588 -29.11 2.79 -22.98
C GLY A 588 -29.91 1.49 -23.13
N THR A 589 -29.90 0.94 -24.34
CA THR A 589 -30.43 -0.40 -24.67
C THR A 589 -29.34 -1.23 -25.32
N ASP A 590 -29.52 -2.55 -25.36
CA ASP A 590 -28.62 -3.53 -25.99
C ASP A 590 -28.15 -3.14 -27.42
N GLN A 591 -29.03 -2.47 -28.18
CA GLN A 591 -28.80 -2.05 -29.57
C GLN A 591 -28.46 -0.56 -29.74
N ASN A 592 -28.62 0.28 -28.70
CA ASN A 592 -28.40 1.72 -28.79
C ASN A 592 -27.91 2.27 -27.43
N TYR A 593 -26.64 2.68 -27.38
CA TYR A 593 -25.92 3.01 -26.15
C TYR A 593 -26.12 4.49 -25.80
N ALA A 594 -26.49 4.79 -24.55
CA ALA A 594 -26.78 6.16 -24.12
C ALA A 594 -26.53 6.35 -22.62
N THR A 595 -26.01 7.53 -22.24
CA THR A 595 -25.80 7.93 -20.84
C THR A 595 -27.08 8.38 -20.13
N THR A 596 -28.21 8.41 -20.84
CA THR A 596 -29.54 8.86 -20.40
C THR A 596 -30.63 7.85 -20.80
N GLN A 597 -31.77 7.87 -20.12
CA GLN A 597 -32.94 7.08 -20.53
C GLN A 597 -33.44 7.49 -21.93
N LEU A 598 -33.42 6.55 -22.88
CA LEU A 598 -33.91 6.76 -24.25
C LEU A 598 -35.44 6.86 -24.36
N TYR A 599 -36.16 6.35 -23.36
CA TYR A 599 -37.64 6.31 -23.32
C TYR A 599 -38.20 6.97 -22.07
N ALA A 600 -37.53 8.01 -21.54
CA ALA A 600 -38.06 8.79 -20.43
C ALA A 600 -39.36 9.49 -20.86
N PRO A 601 -40.50 9.30 -20.16
CA PRO A 601 -41.69 10.09 -20.41
C PRO A 601 -41.38 11.55 -20.03
N ARG A 602 -41.20 12.42 -21.03
CA ARG A 602 -40.95 13.85 -20.82
C ARG A 602 -42.11 14.44 -20.01
N ALA A 603 -41.85 14.74 -18.74
CA ALA A 603 -42.77 15.50 -17.92
C ALA A 603 -43.04 16.84 -18.61
N ARG A 604 -44.30 17.13 -18.93
CA ARG A 604 -44.69 18.45 -19.48
C ARG A 604 -44.19 19.51 -18.51
N ALA A 605 -43.45 20.50 -19.01
CA ALA A 605 -42.95 21.60 -18.20
C ALA A 605 -44.14 22.39 -17.62
N VAL A 606 -44.46 22.14 -16.34
CA VAL A 606 -45.51 22.86 -15.63
C VAL A 606 -45.00 24.27 -15.37
N SER A 607 -45.38 25.19 -16.27
CA SER A 607 -45.02 26.60 -16.21
C SER A 607 -45.85 27.32 -15.13
N GLN A 608 -45.65 26.93 -13.88
CA GLN A 608 -46.19 27.62 -12.69
C GLN A 608 -45.05 28.28 -11.92
N ILE A 609 -44.51 29.37 -12.51
CA ILE A 609 -43.95 30.45 -11.68
C ILE A 609 -45.15 31.13 -11.02
N GLN A 610 -45.64 30.53 -9.93
CA GLN A 610 -46.74 31.06 -9.15
C GLN A 610 -46.12 31.83 -7.98
N HIS A 611 -46.29 33.16 -7.98
CA HIS A 611 -45.64 34.06 -7.04
C HIS A 611 -45.82 33.61 -5.59
N ILE A 612 -44.72 33.31 -4.92
CA ILE A 612 -44.70 33.02 -3.47
C ILE A 612 -44.90 34.35 -2.74
N HIS A 613 -46.16 34.72 -2.51
CA HIS A 613 -46.48 35.75 -1.53
C HIS A 613 -46.15 35.22 -0.13
N SER A 614 -45.23 35.91 0.54
CA SER A 614 -44.87 35.59 1.92
C SER A 614 -46.08 35.77 2.83
N SER A 615 -46.39 34.73 3.62
CA SER A 615 -47.36 34.77 4.71
C SER A 615 -46.80 33.98 5.89
N ALA A 616 -45.94 34.63 6.67
CA ALA A 616 -45.38 34.04 7.88
C ALA A 616 -46.44 34.02 8.99
N ALA A 617 -46.91 32.83 9.37
CA ALA A 617 -47.81 32.63 10.50
C ALA A 617 -47.53 31.30 11.22
N ALA A 618 -47.22 31.40 12.52
CA ALA A 618 -47.10 30.30 13.48
C ALA A 618 -47.18 30.90 14.90
N PRO A 619 -47.46 30.14 15.98
CA PRO A 619 -47.69 28.69 16.05
C PRO A 619 -49.01 28.31 16.77
N GLY A 620 -49.21 27.00 16.97
CA GLY A 620 -50.25 26.43 17.86
C GLY A 620 -51.60 26.16 17.20
N GLY A 621 -52.43 25.25 17.71
CA GLY A 621 -52.25 24.34 18.85
C GLY A 621 -53.61 23.71 19.19
N VAL A 622 -53.71 22.38 19.25
CA VAL A 622 -54.99 21.68 19.45
C VAL A 622 -55.19 21.31 20.91
N GLU A 623 -56.18 21.92 21.56
CA GLU A 623 -56.70 21.44 22.84
C GLU A 623 -58.23 21.58 22.94
N VAL A 624 -58.87 20.47 23.33
CA VAL A 624 -60.21 20.19 23.93
C VAL A 624 -61.44 21.09 23.60
N GLN A 625 -62.62 20.46 23.65
CA GLN A 625 -63.90 20.96 23.14
C GLN A 625 -64.59 22.07 24.00
N GLN A 626 -65.32 22.93 23.27
CA GLN A 626 -66.53 23.75 23.56
C GLN A 626 -67.28 23.67 24.93
N PRO A 627 -68.13 24.67 25.32
CA PRO A 627 -68.60 25.83 24.52
C PRO A 627 -68.70 27.23 25.21
N SER A 628 -68.61 28.28 24.37
CA SER A 628 -69.34 29.59 24.40
C SER A 628 -69.35 30.53 25.63
N SER A 629 -68.91 31.79 25.44
CA SER A 629 -69.80 32.99 25.52
C SER A 629 -69.16 34.36 25.14
N LEU A 630 -69.96 35.17 24.44
CA LEU A 630 -70.09 36.66 24.39
C LEU A 630 -68.89 37.68 24.44
N ARG A 631 -68.91 38.57 23.41
CA ARG A 631 -68.86 40.08 23.46
C ARG A 631 -67.55 40.82 23.08
N ALA A 632 -67.73 42.00 22.45
CA ALA A 632 -66.75 43.00 21.97
C ALA A 632 -66.89 44.33 22.80
N PRO A 633 -66.37 45.55 22.48
CA PRO A 633 -65.70 46.07 21.25
C PRO A 633 -64.54 47.13 21.43
N ALA A 634 -64.12 47.76 20.31
CA ALA A 634 -63.44 49.09 20.17
C ALA A 634 -61.99 49.26 20.71
N SER A 635 -61.09 50.14 20.21
CA SER A 635 -60.88 50.98 18.98
C SER A 635 -59.36 51.35 18.89
N THR A 636 -58.73 52.27 18.12
CA THR A 636 -58.98 53.35 17.10
C THR A 636 -57.62 53.52 16.31
N GLU A 637 -57.44 54.17 15.15
CA GLU A 637 -57.37 55.64 14.81
C GLU A 637 -56.45 56.48 15.74
N VAL A 638 -55.59 57.45 15.33
CA VAL A 638 -55.28 58.29 14.11
C VAL A 638 -53.74 58.58 14.10
N GLY A 639 -52.96 58.99 13.07
CA GLY A 639 -53.12 59.36 11.64
C GLY A 639 -51.78 59.91 11.00
N PRO A 640 -51.79 60.56 9.81
CA PRO A 640 -50.59 60.88 8.96
C PRO A 640 -50.41 62.43 8.71
N PRO A 641 -49.83 63.04 7.62
CA PRO A 641 -49.19 62.53 6.36
C PRO A 641 -47.98 63.31 5.70
N VAL A 642 -47.33 62.68 4.67
CA VAL A 642 -46.50 63.21 3.52
C VAL A 642 -45.28 64.14 3.83
N THR A 643 -44.43 64.70 2.92
CA THR A 643 -44.27 64.82 1.41
C THR A 643 -42.75 64.99 1.08
N SER A 644 -42.09 64.27 0.14
CA SER A 644 -41.93 64.41 -1.34
C SER A 644 -40.74 65.28 -1.89
N ILE A 645 -40.11 64.81 -2.99
CA ILE A 645 -39.44 65.56 -4.10
C ILE A 645 -37.93 65.98 -3.98
N ASP A 646 -37.11 65.26 -4.76
CA ASP A 646 -36.10 65.65 -5.79
C ASP A 646 -34.78 66.47 -5.59
N GLN A 647 -33.75 65.93 -6.29
CA GLN A 647 -32.77 66.57 -7.22
C GLN A 647 -31.36 67.14 -6.82
N GLU A 648 -30.42 66.78 -7.72
CA GLU A 648 -29.24 67.48 -8.29
C GLU A 648 -27.97 67.92 -7.51
N SER A 649 -26.89 67.16 -7.76
CA SER A 649 -25.73 67.54 -8.59
C SER A 649 -25.05 68.93 -8.47
N THR A 650 -23.78 68.95 -8.03
CA THR A 650 -22.64 69.82 -8.47
C THR A 650 -21.40 69.42 -7.64
N THR A 651 -20.17 69.07 -8.08
CA THR A 651 -19.20 69.39 -9.15
C THR A 651 -18.01 70.33 -8.77
N LEU A 652 -16.79 69.82 -9.04
CA LEU A 652 -15.49 70.50 -9.31
C LEU A 652 -14.73 71.36 -8.25
N LYS A 653 -13.52 70.90 -7.90
CA LYS A 653 -12.17 71.53 -8.07
C LYS A 653 -11.08 70.62 -7.43
N THR A 654 -9.86 70.38 -7.92
CA THR A 654 -8.94 70.92 -8.98
C THR A 654 -7.96 72.02 -8.52
N MET A 655 -6.68 71.63 -8.29
CA MET A 655 -5.38 72.38 -8.31
C MET A 655 -4.32 71.59 -7.47
N VAL A 656 -2.99 71.54 -7.74
CA VAL A 656 -2.16 71.88 -8.94
C VAL A 656 -0.75 71.22 -8.90
N ASP A 657 -0.07 71.15 -10.06
CA ASP A 657 1.26 70.59 -10.44
C ASP A 657 2.54 71.37 -10.02
N PRO A 658 3.79 71.08 -10.52
CA PRO A 658 4.38 69.92 -11.24
C PRO A 658 5.49 69.26 -10.35
N PRO A 659 6.81 69.08 -10.66
CA PRO A 659 7.64 68.87 -11.91
C PRO A 659 7.42 67.49 -12.63
N ALA A 660 8.01 67.07 -13.77
CA ALA A 660 9.13 67.47 -14.68
C ALA A 660 10.58 67.16 -14.22
N SER A 661 11.60 66.81 -15.04
CA SER A 661 11.77 66.30 -16.43
C SER A 661 13.29 66.01 -16.67
N GLY A 662 13.81 65.19 -17.60
CA GLY A 662 13.27 64.29 -18.64
C GLY A 662 14.35 63.89 -19.69
N GLU A 663 14.08 62.86 -20.52
CA GLU A 663 14.76 62.52 -21.83
C GLU A 663 16.25 62.05 -21.83
N THR A 664 16.87 61.36 -22.83
CA THR A 664 16.57 60.40 -23.96
C THR A 664 17.93 59.63 -24.26
N VAL A 665 18.27 58.82 -25.30
CA VAL A 665 17.77 58.37 -26.63
C VAL A 665 18.38 56.97 -27.02
N SER A 666 18.35 56.52 -28.30
CA SER A 666 18.92 55.24 -28.84
C SER A 666 19.17 55.35 -30.38
N PRO A 667 19.65 54.36 -31.21
CA PRO A 667 20.01 52.93 -31.00
C PRO A 667 21.30 52.46 -31.80
N ALA A 668 21.29 51.24 -32.40
CA ALA A 668 22.14 50.66 -33.49
C ALA A 668 23.41 49.82 -33.09
N THR A 669 23.55 48.49 -33.32
CA THR A 669 23.68 47.66 -34.59
C THR A 669 25.14 47.11 -34.68
N ALA A 670 25.53 45.88 -35.14
CA ALA A 670 25.07 44.96 -36.20
C ALA A 670 25.57 43.47 -36.08
N THR A 671 25.16 42.59 -37.03
CA THR A 671 25.97 41.65 -37.89
C THR A 671 27.28 41.01 -37.32
N ARG A 672 27.62 39.70 -37.38
CA ARG A 672 27.18 38.40 -38.02
C ARG A 672 27.98 37.23 -37.31
N ILE A 673 28.05 35.90 -37.55
CA ILE A 673 27.68 34.78 -38.50
C ILE A 673 27.39 33.54 -37.57
N GLY A 674 26.72 32.41 -37.87
CA GLY A 674 25.99 31.83 -39.02
C GLY A 674 25.80 30.29 -38.86
N MET A 675 25.02 29.65 -39.75
CA MET A 675 24.33 28.32 -39.61
C MET A 675 23.58 28.03 -40.96
N PRO A 676 22.90 26.88 -41.29
CA PRO A 676 22.92 25.44 -40.88
C PRO A 676 23.58 24.57 -42.03
N PRO A 677 23.13 23.41 -42.62
CA PRO A 677 22.08 22.38 -42.36
C PRO A 677 22.51 20.87 -42.57
N ALA A 678 21.56 19.99 -42.96
CA ALA A 678 21.66 18.53 -43.26
C ALA A 678 21.42 18.24 -44.80
N PRO A 679 21.15 17.01 -45.37
CA PRO A 679 20.88 15.65 -44.82
C PRO A 679 21.41 14.41 -45.65
N MET A 680 20.86 13.20 -45.35
CA MET A 680 20.74 11.95 -46.16
C MET A 680 21.88 10.90 -46.31
N ALA A 681 21.65 9.74 -45.69
CA ALA A 681 21.53 8.36 -46.23
C ALA A 681 22.53 7.68 -47.20
N SER A 682 22.84 6.40 -46.86
CA SER A 682 22.87 5.18 -47.72
C SER A 682 24.22 4.56 -48.17
N ILE A 683 24.13 3.25 -48.50
CA ILE A 683 25.05 2.36 -49.25
C ILE A 683 26.14 1.53 -48.50
N LEU A 684 25.99 0.20 -48.66
CA LEU A 684 26.87 -0.99 -48.59
C LEU A 684 28.32 -0.94 -48.02
N GLY A 685 28.72 -2.05 -47.37
CA GLY A 685 30.14 -2.46 -47.22
C GLY A 685 30.35 -3.80 -46.52
N LEU A 686 30.85 -4.84 -47.21
CA LEU A 686 31.08 -6.19 -46.68
C LEU A 686 32.39 -6.32 -45.86
N GLY A 687 32.28 -6.75 -44.59
CA GLY A 687 32.78 -8.04 -44.11
C GLY A 687 34.29 -8.33 -43.89
N VAL A 688 34.53 -9.56 -43.43
CA VAL A 688 35.79 -10.37 -43.43
C VAL A 688 36.92 -9.99 -42.44
N ALA A 689 36.87 -10.66 -41.27
CA ALA A 689 37.92 -11.50 -40.64
C ALA A 689 39.37 -11.00 -40.34
N GLY A 690 40.05 -11.74 -39.45
CA GLY A 690 41.44 -11.52 -38.99
C GLY A 690 41.48 -10.75 -37.66
N SER A 691 41.93 -11.27 -36.50
CA SER A 691 43.21 -11.94 -36.18
C SER A 691 44.40 -11.23 -36.83
N THR A 692 45.38 -10.70 -36.08
CA THR A 692 46.25 -11.49 -35.16
C THR A 692 46.94 -10.68 -34.04
N THR A 693 47.50 -11.43 -33.07
CA THR A 693 48.76 -11.23 -32.31
C THR A 693 49.78 -10.21 -32.86
N SER A 694 50.69 -9.58 -32.07
CA SER A 694 51.04 -9.67 -30.63
C SER A 694 52.04 -8.53 -30.26
N SER A 695 52.38 -8.42 -28.97
CA SER A 695 53.60 -7.77 -28.41
C SER A 695 53.63 -6.23 -28.36
N ASN A 696 54.35 -5.57 -27.43
CA ASN A 696 55.08 -6.12 -26.28
C ASN A 696 55.03 -5.23 -25.01
N GLU A 697 55.49 -5.84 -23.92
CA GLU A 697 56.03 -5.29 -22.65
C GLU A 697 56.79 -3.95 -22.73
N THR A 698 57.03 -3.20 -21.63
CA THR A 698 56.45 -3.15 -20.26
C THR A 698 57.00 -1.90 -19.57
N LYS A 699 56.15 -1.15 -18.85
CA LYS A 699 56.55 -0.30 -17.70
C LYS A 699 55.30 0.05 -16.89
N GLY A 700 55.16 -0.53 -15.70
CA GLY A 700 53.94 -0.43 -14.88
C GLY A 700 54.10 0.39 -13.60
N SER A 701 53.00 0.50 -12.85
CA SER A 701 53.00 0.95 -11.45
C SER A 701 51.73 0.46 -10.74
N VAL A 702 51.88 -0.05 -9.52
CA VAL A 702 50.85 -0.41 -8.52
C VAL A 702 49.72 -1.36 -8.94
N SER A 703 49.62 -2.49 -8.22
CA SER A 703 48.48 -3.42 -8.29
C SER A 703 47.69 -3.39 -6.98
N SER A 704 46.36 -3.28 -7.09
CA SER A 704 45.40 -3.72 -6.06
C SER A 704 43.99 -3.86 -6.68
N SER A 705 43.80 -4.82 -7.57
CA SER A 705 42.48 -5.22 -8.09
C SER A 705 42.20 -6.66 -7.70
N GLU A 706 41.42 -6.83 -6.63
CA GLU A 706 41.09 -8.12 -6.05
C GLU A 706 40.30 -9.00 -7.02
N ARG A 707 40.80 -10.21 -7.29
CA ARG A 707 40.17 -11.15 -8.24
C ARG A 707 39.01 -11.86 -7.54
N VAL A 708 37.82 -11.25 -7.57
CA VAL A 708 36.59 -11.85 -7.04
C VAL A 708 36.32 -13.19 -7.74
N GLU A 709 36.55 -14.27 -7.02
CA GLU A 709 36.20 -15.63 -7.43
C GLU A 709 34.68 -15.78 -7.34
N ARG A 710 34.00 -15.82 -8.50
CA ARG A 710 32.53 -15.85 -8.57
C ARG A 710 32.02 -17.29 -8.49
N ALA A 711 31.14 -17.56 -7.54
CA ALA A 711 30.49 -18.87 -7.40
C ALA A 711 29.70 -19.27 -8.67
N PRO A 712 29.64 -20.58 -9.01
CA PRO A 712 28.88 -21.06 -10.15
C PRO A 712 27.37 -20.90 -9.94
N GLY A 713 26.69 -20.31 -10.92
CA GLY A 713 25.25 -20.06 -10.90
C GLY A 713 24.44 -21.34 -10.83
N LEU A 714 23.67 -21.48 -9.75
CA LEU A 714 22.80 -22.62 -9.48
C LEU A 714 21.77 -22.81 -10.60
N ILE A 715 21.59 -24.06 -11.06
CA ILE A 715 20.52 -24.47 -11.97
C ILE A 715 19.49 -25.28 -11.17
N THR A 716 18.21 -24.97 -11.36
CA THR A 716 17.11 -25.47 -10.54
C THR A 716 15.89 -25.85 -11.37
N PHE A 717 15.12 -26.84 -10.91
CA PHE A 717 13.77 -27.08 -11.41
C PHE A 717 12.84 -25.93 -10.98
N ASN A 718 12.03 -25.39 -11.90
CA ASN A 718 11.07 -24.31 -11.62
C ASN A 718 9.64 -24.82 -11.32
N THR A 719 9.51 -26.08 -10.89
CA THR A 719 8.24 -26.80 -10.71
C THR A 719 8.40 -27.76 -9.52
N SER A 720 7.69 -27.54 -8.41
CA SER A 720 7.80 -28.39 -7.21
C SER A 720 7.09 -29.74 -7.37
N ASP A 721 5.89 -29.72 -7.96
CA ASP A 721 4.99 -30.87 -8.06
C ASP A 721 4.37 -30.90 -9.47
N ILE A 722 4.39 -32.08 -10.12
CA ILE A 722 3.76 -32.30 -11.42
C ILE A 722 2.86 -33.53 -11.34
N SER A 723 1.61 -33.40 -11.79
CA SER A 723 0.69 -34.52 -11.97
C SER A 723 0.43 -34.73 -13.45
N ALA A 724 0.54 -35.96 -13.94
CA ALA A 724 0.34 -36.30 -15.35
C ALA A 724 -0.34 -37.66 -15.50
N MET A 725 -1.25 -37.81 -16.47
CA MET A 725 -1.89 -39.10 -16.75
C MET A 725 -0.94 -40.05 -17.51
N VAL A 726 -1.12 -41.37 -17.35
CA VAL A 726 -0.43 -42.35 -18.20
C VAL A 726 -0.70 -42.06 -19.69
N GLY A 727 0.37 -41.91 -20.47
CA GLY A 727 0.35 -41.54 -21.90
C GLY A 727 0.49 -40.04 -22.19
N GLN A 728 0.28 -39.16 -21.21
CA GLN A 728 0.33 -37.70 -21.38
C GLN A 728 1.78 -37.18 -21.42
N GLU A 729 2.08 -36.24 -22.32
CA GLU A 729 3.33 -35.46 -22.29
C GLU A 729 3.21 -34.28 -21.31
N PHE A 730 4.26 -34.05 -20.51
CA PHE A 730 4.37 -32.94 -19.56
C PHE A 730 5.75 -32.26 -19.66
N ARG A 731 5.83 -31.02 -19.18
CA ARG A 731 7.00 -30.14 -19.31
C ARG A 731 7.68 -29.92 -17.97
N VAL A 732 9.00 -29.91 -17.96
CA VAL A 732 9.86 -29.64 -16.80
C VAL A 732 10.80 -28.49 -17.15
N ASP A 733 10.76 -27.43 -16.37
CA ASP A 733 11.49 -26.19 -16.63
C ASP A 733 12.82 -26.18 -15.87
N LEU A 734 13.94 -26.12 -16.60
CA LEU A 734 15.26 -25.87 -16.03
C LEU A 734 15.54 -24.37 -16.05
N SER A 735 15.87 -23.79 -14.89
CA SER A 735 16.06 -22.36 -14.71
C SER A 735 17.38 -22.05 -13.99
N THR A 736 17.85 -20.81 -14.06
CA THR A 736 18.97 -20.34 -13.23
C THR A 736 18.72 -18.93 -12.70
N MET A 737 19.35 -18.62 -11.56
CA MET A 737 19.36 -17.28 -10.97
C MET A 737 20.48 -16.39 -11.52
N ALA A 738 21.52 -16.96 -12.15
CA ALA A 738 22.70 -16.21 -12.62
C ALA A 738 23.27 -16.76 -13.93
N LEU A 739 22.74 -16.29 -15.06
CA LEU A 739 23.23 -16.65 -16.40
C LEU A 739 24.69 -16.18 -16.65
N GLU A 740 25.14 -15.14 -15.92
CA GLU A 740 26.44 -14.50 -16.08
C GLU A 740 27.67 -15.36 -15.70
N SER A 741 27.49 -16.46 -14.94
CA SER A 741 28.57 -17.41 -14.63
C SER A 741 28.69 -18.59 -15.59
N LEU A 742 27.67 -18.86 -16.41
CA LEU A 742 27.62 -20.06 -17.26
C LEU A 742 28.36 -19.82 -18.59
N SER A 743 29.51 -20.48 -18.77
CA SER A 743 30.25 -20.56 -20.05
C SER A 743 29.76 -21.76 -20.87
N GLU A 744 30.07 -22.95 -20.40
CA GLU A 744 29.56 -24.25 -20.85
C GLU A 744 29.39 -25.15 -19.61
N SER A 745 28.30 -25.92 -19.52
CA SER A 745 28.02 -26.78 -18.38
C SER A 745 27.25 -28.02 -18.79
N LEU A 746 27.57 -29.16 -18.16
CA LEU A 746 26.83 -30.40 -18.34
C LEU A 746 25.79 -30.52 -17.21
N VAL A 747 24.57 -30.84 -17.61
CA VAL A 747 23.40 -30.93 -16.74
C VAL A 747 22.75 -32.29 -16.98
N THR A 748 22.86 -33.19 -16.02
CA THR A 748 22.29 -34.54 -16.10
C THR A 748 20.95 -34.57 -15.38
N VAL A 749 19.89 -34.97 -16.09
CA VAL A 749 18.56 -35.21 -15.54
C VAL A 749 18.31 -36.72 -15.49
N ALA A 750 18.38 -37.30 -14.29
CA ALA A 750 18.04 -38.70 -14.06
C ALA A 750 16.53 -38.87 -13.77
N TYR A 751 15.94 -39.97 -14.24
CA TYR A 751 14.52 -40.30 -14.15
C TYR A 751 14.31 -41.82 -14.09
N ASP A 752 13.17 -42.30 -13.58
CA ASP A 752 12.84 -43.74 -13.63
C ASP A 752 12.24 -44.12 -15.01
N PRO A 753 12.93 -44.94 -15.83
CA PRO A 753 12.47 -45.31 -17.17
C PRO A 753 11.28 -46.30 -17.18
N LYS A 754 10.81 -46.79 -16.03
CA LYS A 754 9.57 -47.58 -15.91
C LYS A 754 8.34 -46.68 -15.82
N LEU A 755 8.44 -45.61 -15.03
CA LEU A 755 7.35 -44.67 -14.76
C LEU A 755 7.26 -43.54 -15.78
N VAL A 756 8.41 -43.07 -16.30
CA VAL A 756 8.50 -41.87 -17.16
C VAL A 756 9.43 -42.12 -18.36
N GLU A 757 9.15 -41.48 -19.49
CA GLU A 757 9.93 -41.54 -20.74
C GLU A 757 10.34 -40.13 -21.18
N TYR A 758 11.62 -39.88 -21.47
CA TYR A 758 12.06 -38.62 -22.10
C TYR A 758 11.61 -38.53 -23.56
N ARG A 759 11.19 -37.33 -24.00
CA ARG A 759 10.60 -37.11 -25.34
C ARG A 759 11.43 -36.14 -26.19
N ARG A 760 11.69 -34.92 -25.68
CA ARG A 760 12.48 -33.88 -26.36
C ARG A 760 12.94 -32.80 -25.38
N VAL A 761 13.88 -31.96 -25.80
CA VAL A 761 14.20 -30.69 -25.16
C VAL A 761 13.98 -29.56 -26.17
N GLU A 762 13.44 -28.44 -25.72
CA GLU A 762 13.33 -27.20 -26.48
C GLU A 762 14.23 -26.13 -25.82
N PRO A 763 15.05 -25.39 -26.59
CA PRO A 763 15.97 -24.40 -26.03
C PRO A 763 15.19 -23.17 -25.54
N GLY A 764 15.49 -22.73 -24.31
CA GLY A 764 15.00 -21.47 -23.75
C GLY A 764 16.04 -20.37 -23.95
N ALA A 765 16.49 -19.77 -22.84
CA ALA A 765 17.51 -18.71 -22.83
C ALA A 765 18.95 -19.21 -23.06
N ALA A 766 19.15 -20.46 -23.51
CA ALA A 766 20.46 -21.04 -23.75
C ALA A 766 20.47 -21.95 -24.99
N ALA A 767 21.64 -22.09 -25.62
CA ALA A 767 21.85 -23.07 -26.68
C ALA A 767 22.10 -24.45 -26.04
N ILE A 768 21.32 -25.45 -26.44
CA ILE A 768 21.29 -26.76 -25.78
C ILE A 768 21.40 -27.89 -26.80
N SER A 769 22.25 -28.87 -26.51
CA SER A 769 22.22 -30.20 -27.13
C SER A 769 21.94 -31.27 -26.07
N ALA A 770 21.09 -32.23 -26.40
CA ALA A 770 20.71 -33.33 -25.52
C ALA A 770 21.24 -34.67 -26.03
N ARG A 771 21.72 -35.50 -25.11
CA ARG A 771 22.02 -36.91 -25.33
C ARG A 771 21.26 -37.74 -24.31
N ALA A 772 20.20 -38.42 -24.76
CA ALA A 772 19.45 -39.36 -23.95
C ALA A 772 20.21 -40.68 -23.80
N MET A 773 20.08 -41.28 -22.62
CA MET A 773 20.46 -42.64 -22.25
C MET A 773 19.29 -43.25 -21.46
N ASP A 774 19.32 -44.55 -21.18
CA ASP A 774 18.23 -45.16 -20.40
C ASP A 774 18.27 -44.64 -18.95
N GLY A 775 17.15 -44.09 -18.49
CA GLY A 775 17.01 -43.43 -17.17
C GLY A 775 17.77 -42.11 -16.97
N GLN A 776 18.52 -41.58 -17.95
CA GLN A 776 19.22 -40.28 -17.82
C GLN A 776 19.27 -39.48 -19.13
N VAL A 777 19.14 -38.16 -19.04
CA VAL A 777 19.38 -37.24 -20.16
C VAL A 777 20.52 -36.30 -19.79
N ILE A 778 21.58 -36.28 -20.61
CA ILE A 778 22.69 -35.34 -20.46
C ILE A 778 22.43 -34.15 -21.39
N LEU A 779 22.33 -32.95 -20.82
CA LEU A 779 22.15 -31.69 -21.53
C LEU A 779 23.47 -30.91 -21.49
N THR A 780 24.03 -30.57 -22.65
CA THR A 780 25.14 -29.61 -22.74
C THR A 780 24.54 -28.23 -22.94
N VAL A 781 24.70 -27.35 -21.95
CA VAL A 781 24.14 -26.00 -21.94
C VAL A 781 25.25 -25.00 -22.24
N ARG A 782 25.08 -24.20 -23.30
CA ARG A 782 26.02 -23.18 -23.77
C ARG A 782 25.38 -21.80 -23.78
N ARG A 783 26.15 -20.78 -23.39
CA ARG A 783 25.74 -19.36 -23.44
C ARG A 783 25.46 -18.91 -24.89
N PRO A 784 24.32 -18.25 -25.17
CA PRO A 784 24.11 -17.53 -26.42
C PRO A 784 24.84 -16.18 -26.38
N SER A 785 25.19 -15.63 -27.55
CA SER A 785 26.06 -14.44 -27.67
C SER A 785 25.42 -13.11 -27.25
N THR A 786 24.12 -13.09 -26.96
CA THR A 786 23.36 -11.89 -26.58
C THR A 786 23.34 -11.67 -25.07
N SER A 787 23.85 -10.52 -24.61
CA SER A 787 23.85 -10.14 -23.20
C SER A 787 22.47 -9.61 -22.77
N GLU A 788 21.74 -10.42 -21.99
CA GLU A 788 20.56 -9.99 -21.23
C GLU A 788 20.63 -10.59 -19.81
N THR A 789 20.62 -9.73 -18.79
CA THR A 789 20.76 -10.11 -17.38
C THR A 789 19.40 -10.32 -16.73
N GLY A 790 19.19 -11.49 -16.11
CA GLY A 790 17.99 -11.82 -15.35
C GLY A 790 17.85 -13.33 -15.11
N SER A 791 17.00 -13.71 -14.15
CA SER A 791 16.65 -15.13 -13.96
C SER A 791 15.75 -15.59 -15.11
N ARG A 792 16.10 -16.71 -15.74
CA ARG A 792 15.43 -17.23 -16.94
C ARG A 792 15.42 -18.75 -16.98
N VAL A 793 14.44 -19.27 -17.71
CA VAL A 793 14.35 -20.69 -18.08
C VAL A 793 15.37 -20.97 -19.18
N LEU A 794 16.33 -21.86 -18.89
CA LEU A 794 17.38 -22.32 -19.79
C LEU A 794 16.83 -23.32 -20.81
N ALA A 795 16.01 -24.28 -20.35
CA ALA A 795 15.56 -25.43 -21.11
C ALA A 795 14.12 -25.82 -20.76
N LEU A 796 13.37 -26.30 -21.76
CA LEU A 796 12.08 -26.96 -21.57
C LEU A 796 12.26 -28.45 -21.86
N VAL A 797 12.28 -29.29 -20.83
CA VAL A 797 12.47 -30.74 -20.98
C VAL A 797 11.10 -31.43 -20.97
N PHE A 798 10.78 -32.15 -22.04
CA PHE A 798 9.50 -32.85 -22.18
C PHE A 798 9.64 -34.33 -21.87
N PHE A 799 8.73 -34.82 -21.03
CA PHE A 799 8.63 -36.20 -20.59
C PHE A 799 7.22 -36.73 -20.83
N ARG A 800 7.03 -38.05 -20.78
CA ARG A 800 5.73 -38.73 -20.91
C ARG A 800 5.51 -39.72 -19.78
N GLY A 801 4.31 -39.73 -19.19
CA GLY A 801 3.91 -40.74 -18.21
C GLY A 801 3.78 -42.11 -18.88
N LYS A 802 4.42 -43.15 -18.34
CA LYS A 802 4.51 -44.49 -18.93
C LYS A 802 3.80 -45.56 -18.11
N SER A 803 3.82 -45.45 -16.79
CA SER A 803 3.02 -46.27 -15.88
C SER A 803 2.73 -45.51 -14.58
N ARG A 804 1.62 -45.88 -13.91
CA ARG A 804 1.10 -45.18 -12.72
C ARG A 804 2.04 -45.36 -11.52
N GLY A 805 2.38 -44.26 -10.85
CA GLY A 805 3.27 -44.23 -9.68
C GLY A 805 4.05 -42.91 -9.56
N ASP A 806 4.76 -42.78 -8.44
CA ASP A 806 5.49 -41.55 -8.11
C ASP A 806 6.94 -41.62 -8.61
N ALA A 807 7.26 -40.84 -9.65
CA ALA A 807 8.59 -40.79 -10.24
C ALA A 807 9.41 -39.61 -9.69
N THR A 808 10.65 -39.85 -9.28
CA THR A 808 11.57 -38.78 -8.87
C THR A 808 12.49 -38.40 -10.03
N LEU A 809 12.50 -37.13 -10.42
CA LEU A 809 13.58 -36.55 -11.22
C LEU A 809 14.71 -36.11 -10.30
N THR A 810 15.96 -36.34 -10.71
CA THR A 810 17.15 -35.79 -10.03
C THR A 810 17.99 -35.00 -11.04
N LEU A 811 18.29 -33.75 -10.70
CA LEU A 811 19.15 -32.85 -11.46
C LEU A 811 20.55 -32.86 -10.85
N ALA A 812 21.58 -33.12 -11.64
CA ALA A 812 22.98 -32.98 -11.25
C ALA A 812 23.74 -32.08 -12.23
N THR A 813 24.53 -31.14 -11.72
CA THR A 813 25.27 -30.15 -12.54
C THR A 813 26.79 -30.30 -12.37
N SER A 814 27.52 -30.42 -13.48
CA SER A 814 28.99 -30.35 -13.48
C SER A 814 29.49 -29.24 -14.42
N SER A 815 30.31 -28.34 -13.87
CA SER A 815 31.16 -27.44 -14.64
C SER A 815 32.38 -28.20 -15.18
N HIS A 816 32.88 -27.79 -16.35
CA HIS A 816 33.99 -28.48 -17.03
C HIS A 816 35.31 -28.55 -16.23
N ASP A 817 35.46 -27.68 -15.21
CA ASP A 817 36.62 -27.58 -14.30
C ASP A 817 36.43 -28.31 -12.94
N ALA A 818 35.32 -29.02 -12.71
CA ALA A 818 35.02 -29.64 -11.41
C ALA A 818 34.82 -31.17 -11.52
N ALA A 819 35.49 -31.92 -10.62
CA ALA A 819 35.47 -33.38 -10.60
C ALA A 819 34.23 -33.99 -9.89
N GLU A 820 33.42 -33.18 -9.21
CA GLU A 820 32.21 -33.61 -8.49
C GLU A 820 30.99 -32.73 -8.86
N PRO A 821 29.75 -33.27 -8.80
CA PRO A 821 28.55 -32.52 -9.14
C PRO A 821 28.22 -31.46 -8.08
N VAL A 822 28.20 -30.19 -8.49
CA VAL A 822 28.16 -29.01 -7.60
C VAL A 822 26.78 -28.77 -6.96
N SER A 823 25.73 -29.39 -7.48
CA SER A 823 24.39 -29.37 -6.89
C SER A 823 23.61 -30.63 -7.26
N THR A 824 22.72 -31.06 -6.36
CA THR A 824 21.72 -32.11 -6.60
C THR A 824 20.35 -31.62 -6.20
N GLN A 825 19.46 -31.36 -7.16
CA GLN A 825 18.04 -31.08 -6.89
C GLN A 825 17.15 -32.28 -7.23
N ARG A 826 15.96 -32.35 -6.62
CA ARG A 826 14.94 -33.36 -6.88
C ARG A 826 13.58 -32.71 -7.11
N ALA A 827 12.76 -33.33 -7.96
CA ALA A 827 11.35 -33.02 -8.15
C ALA A 827 10.55 -34.33 -8.21
N VAL A 828 9.31 -34.32 -7.73
CA VAL A 828 8.43 -35.50 -7.72
C VAL A 828 7.32 -35.33 -8.77
N ILE A 829 7.04 -36.40 -9.50
CA ILE A 829 5.98 -36.47 -10.50
C ILE A 829 5.01 -37.57 -10.10
N HIS A 830 3.74 -37.20 -9.89
CA HIS A 830 2.66 -38.15 -9.67
C HIS A 830 2.08 -38.58 -11.02
N VAL A 831 2.44 -39.78 -11.49
CA VAL A 831 1.81 -40.35 -12.70
C VAL A 831 0.53 -41.07 -12.29
N GLN A 832 -0.63 -40.59 -12.75
CA GLN A 832 -1.96 -41.06 -12.37
C GLN A 832 -2.57 -42.03 -13.42
#